data_AF-A0A7C6NZH2-F1
#
_entry.id   AF-A0A7C6NZH2-F1
#
_cell.length_a   1.000
_cell.length_b   1.000
_cell.length_c   1.000
_cell.angle_alpha   90.00
_cell.angle_beta   90.00
_cell.angle_gamma   90.00
#
_symmetry.space_group_name_H-M   'P 1'
#
loop_
_entity.id
_entity.type
_entity.pdbx_description
1 polymer ?
#
loop_
_entity_poly.entity_id
_entity_poly.type
_entity_poly.pdbx_seq_one_letter_code
_entity_poly.pdbx_strand_id
1 'polypeptide(L)'
;MNSIESALEVLDRYVITGEEFNELISNMIQSSDGSIEAIHYTLEHFKSDTGRGHTFDYGLPGKGTATSMKSFQLENQLSLKISLWYRDNGINEENAEKIFREFWNSEDSNASSGLPSRDKKRFADKCNRTLSKLQNENKNIAVFMMDLDHFRDVNNKYNHDVGSAVIREFANVLLQVNRNKGIIIHQSGDEFNLLLSYNNPEEIVALAKEMRFAVKKHTFENVPDVALTMAMGIRIVNHEKIDFTGAVKASEGLYNPKIKNMPKQRDSVRIDKLENRVCRGEDSVKLAVCRIISNIFDKGILGNIYLEYFSALISEMAISDTFQEDINDVISWINPHWVEGIRCTKVGKSWDTKEEFSVKEIGLALMHGLLRNKNISGKQLKIDFGKNQNNNLSIFIGDKIIYQSDKKIEYDQFSYQMTIPKFNMNPLIIKRVVLVQAGYERENIPEDIFYNIIRVDNRPFIGGGLPDFWAAALCELITDMNCNENFTDIVIYGDTDNTRKIEQYLKNINKWGKNGLEYGFDYISKKTYKSNQDIIKFKEKFTGHVCHVKTKDELIDHIYNIYNDNKMNWDAEIIEKPFSSRRFLDRQLAYNDIRLDLYDGCKAKSISDAFPIVLEILRNSNRTKENSIIDQAGRELLELTNFKITLSTPKSNDLPDYYSFDIAELEKYYNATFAYDESLFRKRMLIDNQFDVMLQHVVSAISNKEKRYATRRAVLVVPNKVENESNYSPLGLVSIWLAPRFISDKVVIDFSYTWRTVEALVGLPLSMYASVKFAEEITESISKKVFDEGENCIIKLGQVSYIAHSLHMFLDTESVNIVRGIVNEASF
;
A
#
# COMPACT_ATOMS: atom_id res chain seq x y z
N MET A 1 25.54 -1.17 36.67
CA MET A 1 26.27 -0.02 36.11
C MET A 1 25.42 1.20 36.35
N ASN A 2 25.98 2.25 36.93
CA ASN A 2 25.23 3.50 37.14
C ASN A 2 24.77 4.06 35.78
N SER A 3 23.58 4.67 35.72
CA SER A 3 23.00 5.21 34.48
C SER A 3 23.93 6.23 33.79
N ILE A 4 24.73 6.96 34.58
CA ILE A 4 25.75 7.92 34.11
C ILE A 4 26.93 7.24 33.41
N GLU A 5 27.47 6.15 33.97
CA GLU A 5 28.61 5.43 33.38
C GLU A 5 28.23 4.81 32.04
N SER A 6 27.02 4.25 31.97
CA SER A 6 26.48 3.70 30.72
C SER A 6 26.31 4.78 29.65
N ALA A 7 25.85 5.99 30.03
CA ALA A 7 25.76 7.11 29.10
C ALA A 7 27.14 7.55 28.58
N LEU A 8 28.12 7.68 29.47
CA LEU A 8 29.49 8.04 29.09
C LEU A 8 30.16 6.99 28.19
N GLU A 9 29.90 5.71 28.41
CA GLU A 9 30.41 4.63 27.55
C GLU A 9 29.86 4.73 26.11
N VAL A 10 28.58 5.07 25.96
CA VAL A 10 27.97 5.32 24.64
C VAL A 10 28.61 6.53 23.96
N LEU A 11 28.76 7.64 24.67
CA LEU A 11 29.31 8.90 24.15
C LEU A 11 30.81 8.82 23.84
N ASP A 12 31.57 8.01 24.57
CA ASP A 12 32.98 7.75 24.24
C ASP A 12 33.11 6.91 22.97
N ARG A 13 32.17 5.99 22.73
CA ARG A 13 32.27 5.05 21.60
C ARG A 13 31.73 5.60 20.29
N TYR A 14 30.66 6.39 20.35
CA TYR A 14 29.89 6.85 19.19
C TYR A 14 29.66 8.36 19.25
N VAL A 15 29.63 8.99 18.07
CA VAL A 15 29.00 10.31 17.93
C VAL A 15 27.50 10.10 17.73
N ILE A 16 26.68 10.86 18.43
CA ILE A 16 25.22 10.77 18.39
C ILE A 16 24.60 12.13 18.05
N THR A 17 23.39 12.14 17.50
CA THR A 17 22.65 13.38 17.19
C THR A 17 22.15 14.05 18.48
N GLY A 18 21.70 15.31 18.39
CA GLY A 18 21.11 15.97 19.55
C GLY A 18 19.77 15.35 19.94
N GLU A 19 19.01 14.79 18.99
CA GLU A 19 17.81 14.00 19.28
C GLU A 19 18.15 12.71 20.05
N GLU A 20 19.15 11.95 19.59
CA GLU A 20 19.63 10.75 20.27
C GLU A 20 20.20 11.07 21.67
N PHE A 21 20.83 12.24 21.83
CA PHE A 21 21.30 12.70 23.14
C PHE A 21 20.12 13.00 24.09
N ASN A 22 19.05 13.63 23.60
CA ASN A 22 17.85 13.86 24.40
C ASN A 22 17.19 12.54 24.83
N GLU A 23 17.16 11.55 23.94
CA GLU A 23 16.70 10.19 24.28
C GLU A 23 17.61 9.52 25.32
N LEU A 24 18.93 9.65 25.19
CA LEU A 24 19.90 9.14 26.16
C LEU A 24 19.67 9.74 27.55
N ILE A 25 19.46 11.07 27.63
CA ILE A 25 19.15 11.76 28.88
C ILE A 25 17.80 11.31 29.44
N SER A 26 16.78 11.13 28.59
CA SER A 26 15.47 10.59 29.00
C SER A 26 15.58 9.21 29.64
N ASN A 27 16.33 8.30 29.00
CA ASN A 27 16.56 6.95 29.51
C ASN A 27 17.35 6.95 30.83
N MET A 28 18.33 7.87 30.96
CA MET A 28 19.08 8.06 32.19
C MET A 28 18.18 8.56 33.33
N ILE A 29 17.25 9.48 33.05
CA ILE A 29 16.26 9.97 34.03
C ILE A 29 15.32 8.84 34.46
N GLN A 30 14.78 8.06 33.51
CA GLN A 30 13.88 6.94 33.81
C GLN A 30 14.53 5.85 34.67
N SER A 31 15.82 5.60 34.45
CA SER A 31 16.61 4.61 35.23
C SER A 31 17.09 5.12 36.59
N SER A 32 16.82 6.38 36.94
CA SER A 32 17.28 7.00 38.19
C SER A 32 16.35 6.76 39.40
N ASP A 33 15.31 5.94 39.25
CA ASP A 33 14.29 5.65 40.29
C ASP A 33 13.66 6.92 40.91
N GLY A 34 13.52 7.97 40.10
CA GLY A 34 12.95 9.26 40.48
C GLY A 34 13.90 10.20 41.23
N SER A 35 15.18 9.85 41.37
CA SER A 35 16.20 10.73 41.95
C SER A 35 16.58 11.89 41.04
N ILE A 36 16.54 11.72 39.71
CA ILE A 36 16.69 12.80 38.73
C ILE A 36 15.31 13.04 38.10
N GLU A 37 14.88 14.30 38.06
CA GLU A 37 13.60 14.68 37.46
C GLU A 37 13.78 15.24 36.05
N ALA A 38 14.80 16.08 35.83
CA ALA A 38 15.08 16.69 34.53
C ALA A 38 16.52 17.25 34.46
N ILE A 39 17.06 17.34 33.25
CA ILE A 39 18.38 17.90 32.97
C ILE A 39 18.30 18.69 31.67
N HIS A 40 18.61 19.97 31.71
CA HIS A 40 18.60 20.85 30.55
C HIS A 40 19.94 21.54 30.35
N TYR A 41 20.40 21.56 29.11
CA TYR A 41 21.65 22.17 28.68
C TYR A 41 21.33 23.28 27.69
N THR A 42 21.83 24.48 27.92
CA THR A 42 21.79 25.59 26.97
C THR A 42 23.22 25.93 26.58
N LEU A 43 23.57 25.65 25.33
CA LEU A 43 24.85 25.99 24.74
C LEU A 43 24.74 27.35 24.05
N GLU A 44 25.44 28.35 24.57
CA GLU A 44 25.66 29.62 23.89
C GLU A 44 26.88 29.47 22.97
N HIS A 45 26.63 29.39 21.67
CA HIS A 45 27.63 29.20 20.64
C HIS A 45 28.01 30.56 20.04
N PHE A 46 29.12 31.11 20.54
CA PHE A 46 29.76 32.39 20.21
C PHE A 46 28.85 33.64 20.16
N LYS A 47 29.30 34.75 20.75
CA LYS A 47 28.76 36.08 20.44
C LYS A 47 29.49 36.65 19.23
N SER A 48 28.76 37.13 18.22
CA SER A 48 29.35 37.94 17.16
C SER A 48 29.97 39.22 17.73
N ASP A 49 30.80 39.91 16.95
CA ASP A 49 31.41 41.19 17.36
C ASP A 49 30.33 42.25 17.68
N THR A 50 29.11 42.08 17.17
CA THR A 50 27.93 42.91 17.47
C THR A 50 27.07 42.40 18.65
N GLY A 51 27.48 41.30 19.30
CA GLY A 51 26.83 40.74 20.48
C GLY A 51 25.69 39.75 20.21
N ARG A 52 25.47 39.34 18.96
CA ARG A 52 24.47 38.29 18.64
C ARG A 52 25.04 36.92 18.98
N GLY A 53 24.48 36.26 19.99
CA GLY A 53 24.79 34.87 20.32
C GLY A 53 23.67 33.94 19.84
N HIS A 54 24.05 32.73 19.41
CA HIS A 54 23.08 31.66 19.13
C HIS A 54 23.02 30.69 20.31
N THR A 55 21.81 30.38 20.76
CA THR A 55 21.56 29.42 21.84
C THR A 55 21.01 28.12 21.27
N PHE A 56 21.59 27.00 21.69
CA PHE A 56 21.16 25.66 21.33
C PHE A 56 20.81 24.87 22.59
N ASP A 57 19.60 24.34 22.64
CA ASP A 57 19.09 23.62 23.81
C ASP A 57 19.11 22.10 23.60
N TYR A 58 19.49 21.40 24.66
CA TYR A 58 19.57 19.95 24.74
C TYR A 58 19.06 19.45 26.09
N GLY A 59 18.77 18.15 26.16
CA GLY A 59 18.16 17.51 27.32
C GLY A 59 16.65 17.76 27.42
N LEU A 60 16.13 17.63 28.64
CA LEU A 60 14.72 17.76 28.96
C LEU A 60 14.56 18.81 30.06
N PRO A 61 13.82 19.91 29.82
CA PRO A 61 13.55 20.90 30.86
C PRO A 61 12.54 20.37 31.90
N GLY A 62 12.81 20.65 33.18
CA GLY A 62 11.92 20.29 34.29
C GLY A 62 10.78 21.29 34.50
N LYS A 63 9.83 20.93 35.38
CA LYS A 63 8.74 21.83 35.78
C LYS A 63 9.19 22.71 36.96
N GLY A 64 8.93 24.01 36.87
CA GLY A 64 9.28 24.97 37.92
C GLY A 64 10.78 25.34 37.93
N THR A 65 11.22 25.97 39.02
CA THR A 65 12.61 26.42 39.17
C THR A 65 13.57 25.22 39.30
N ALA A 66 14.70 25.26 38.61
CA ALA A 66 15.73 24.24 38.71
C ALA A 66 16.27 24.15 40.15
N THR A 67 16.48 22.92 40.64
CA THR A 67 17.14 22.63 41.93
C THR A 67 18.55 23.22 41.95
N SER A 68 19.25 23.16 40.80
CA SER A 68 20.54 23.80 40.61
C SER A 68 20.72 24.35 39.20
N MET A 69 21.49 25.43 39.08
CA MET A 69 21.85 26.05 37.82
C MET A 69 23.28 26.56 37.88
N LYS A 70 24.11 26.15 36.91
CA LYS A 70 25.52 26.56 36.84
C LYS A 70 25.94 26.80 35.39
N SER A 71 26.81 27.79 35.20
CA SER A 71 27.39 28.11 33.89
C SER A 71 28.87 27.71 33.88
N PHE A 72 29.29 27.14 32.76
CA PHE A 72 30.64 26.63 32.51
C PHE A 72 31.17 27.28 31.25
N GLN A 73 32.45 27.63 31.25
CA GLN A 73 33.15 28.01 30.02
C GLN A 73 33.71 26.73 29.40
N LEU A 74 33.26 26.43 28.19
CA LEU A 74 33.84 25.38 27.38
C LEU A 74 35.00 25.95 26.56
N GLU A 75 35.74 25.07 25.89
CA GLU A 75 36.81 25.48 24.98
C GLU A 75 36.25 26.30 23.81
N ASN A 76 37.12 27.05 23.13
CA ASN A 76 36.77 27.78 21.91
C ASN A 76 35.64 28.80 22.08
N GLN A 77 35.63 29.55 23.20
CA GLN A 77 34.66 30.64 23.48
C GLN A 77 33.18 30.19 23.51
N LEU A 78 32.93 28.92 23.81
CA LEU A 78 31.61 28.37 24.03
C LEU A 78 31.22 28.49 25.51
N SER A 79 29.97 28.84 25.79
CA SER A 79 29.44 28.92 27.15
C SER A 79 28.30 27.93 27.32
N LEU A 80 28.40 27.04 28.32
CA LEU A 80 27.40 26.03 28.62
C LEU A 80 26.69 26.36 29.92
N LYS A 81 25.38 26.49 29.87
CA LYS A 81 24.53 26.62 31.04
C LYS A 81 23.79 25.32 31.29
N ILE A 82 23.91 24.78 32.50
CA ILE A 82 23.27 23.52 32.91
C ILE A 82 22.23 23.83 33.98
N SER A 83 21.03 23.30 33.82
CA SER A 83 19.93 23.38 34.78
C SER A 83 19.48 21.97 35.15
N LEU A 84 19.43 21.68 36.46
CA LEU A 84 19.15 20.35 37.01
C LEU A 84 17.91 20.39 37.91
N TRP A 85 17.06 19.37 37.80
CA TRP A 85 15.95 19.09 38.71
C TRP A 85 16.14 17.67 39.25
N TYR A 86 16.28 17.53 40.56
CA TYR A 86 16.57 16.24 41.21
C TYR A 86 16.16 16.24 42.70
N ARG A 87 16.06 15.05 43.28
CA ARG A 87 15.86 14.78 44.72
C ARG A 87 17.12 14.13 45.30
N ASP A 88 17.46 14.45 46.55
CA ASP A 88 18.51 13.82 47.38
C ASP A 88 19.68 13.15 46.62
N ASN A 89 20.65 13.94 46.15
CA ASN A 89 21.90 13.50 45.53
C ASN A 89 21.79 12.69 44.20
N GLY A 90 20.71 12.86 43.42
CA GLY A 90 20.54 12.15 42.13
C GLY A 90 21.59 12.43 41.04
N ILE A 91 22.04 13.68 40.88
CA ILE A 91 23.12 14.07 39.95
C ILE A 91 23.72 15.41 40.37
N ASN A 92 25.00 15.65 40.07
CA ASN A 92 25.67 16.94 40.29
C ASN A 92 26.06 17.62 38.96
N GLU A 93 26.42 18.90 39.03
CA GLU A 93 26.71 19.71 37.85
C GLU A 93 27.99 19.26 37.14
N GLU A 94 28.98 18.71 37.87
CA GLU A 94 30.24 18.21 37.29
C GLU A 94 30.01 16.97 36.42
N ASN A 95 29.15 16.04 36.87
CA ASN A 95 28.78 14.87 36.08
C ASN A 95 27.94 15.26 34.87
N ALA A 96 27.00 16.19 35.03
CA ALA A 96 26.21 16.71 33.91
C ALA A 96 27.09 17.44 32.87
N GLU A 97 28.04 18.26 33.33
CA GLU A 97 29.04 18.90 32.47
C GLU A 97 29.87 17.86 31.72
N LYS A 98 30.36 16.82 32.40
CA LYS A 98 31.13 15.75 31.79
C LYS A 98 30.36 15.02 30.69
N ILE A 99 29.09 14.69 30.94
CA ILE A 99 28.20 14.09 29.94
C ILE A 99 28.09 14.99 28.71
N PHE A 100 27.85 16.29 28.90
CA PHE A 100 27.72 17.22 27.78
C PHE A 100 29.03 17.41 27.02
N ARG A 101 30.17 17.48 27.71
CA ARG A 101 31.50 17.61 27.07
C ARG A 101 31.82 16.43 26.15
N GLU A 102 31.48 15.22 26.58
CA GLU A 102 31.64 14.00 25.76
C GLU A 102 30.65 13.97 24.60
N PHE A 103 29.40 14.39 24.80
CA PHE A 103 28.42 14.54 23.73
C PHE A 103 28.87 15.55 22.66
N TRP A 104 29.26 16.75 23.09
CA TRP A 104 29.72 17.81 22.20
C TRP A 104 31.12 17.55 21.64
N ASN A 105 31.85 16.55 22.15
CA ASN A 105 33.25 16.25 21.80
C ASN A 105 34.13 17.52 21.90
N SER A 106 34.03 18.21 23.04
CA SER A 106 34.65 19.54 23.24
C SER A 106 36.18 19.52 23.02
N GLU A 107 36.86 18.49 23.52
CA GLU A 107 38.33 18.33 23.40
C GLU A 107 38.80 18.09 21.96
N ASP A 108 37.91 17.58 21.10
CA ASP A 108 38.20 17.30 19.69
C ASP A 108 37.67 18.42 18.76
N SER A 109 37.29 19.58 19.31
CA SER A 109 36.67 20.67 18.54
C SER A 109 37.68 21.62 17.88
N ASN A 110 37.30 22.20 16.73
CA ASN A 110 38.09 23.21 16.03
C ASN A 110 37.89 24.61 16.67
N ALA A 111 38.98 25.37 16.80
CA ALA A 111 38.97 26.68 17.47
C ALA A 111 38.14 27.76 16.76
N SER A 112 38.07 27.75 15.43
CA SER A 112 37.35 28.77 14.66
C SER A 112 35.86 28.46 14.61
N SER A 113 35.46 27.19 14.44
CA SER A 113 34.05 26.82 14.31
C SER A 113 33.37 26.43 15.62
N GLY A 114 34.10 26.01 16.66
CA GLY A 114 33.52 25.45 17.89
C GLY A 114 32.90 24.06 17.73
N LEU A 115 33.03 23.44 16.55
CA LEU A 115 32.47 22.12 16.24
C LEU A 115 33.53 21.02 16.31
N PRO A 116 33.13 19.76 16.56
CA PRO A 116 34.01 18.61 16.46
C PRO A 116 34.73 18.54 15.12
N SER A 117 36.02 18.23 15.17
CA SER A 117 36.91 18.34 14.02
C SER A 117 37.44 16.98 13.58
N ARG A 118 37.40 16.71 12.28
CA ARG A 118 37.82 15.43 11.71
C ARG A 118 39.35 15.25 11.67
N ASP A 119 40.12 16.33 11.75
CA ASP A 119 41.59 16.25 11.86
C ASP A 119 42.04 15.51 13.14
N LYS A 120 41.15 15.40 14.14
CA LYS A 120 41.39 14.65 15.37
C LYS A 120 41.11 13.16 15.15
N LYS A 121 42.16 12.35 15.33
CA LYS A 121 42.10 10.90 15.12
C LYS A 121 41.01 10.23 15.97
N ARG A 122 40.87 10.60 17.25
CA ARG A 122 39.84 10.07 18.16
C ARG A 122 38.44 10.28 17.57
N PHE A 123 38.15 11.50 17.14
CA PHE A 123 36.84 11.84 16.59
C PHE A 123 36.58 11.20 15.22
N ALA A 124 37.58 11.14 14.34
CA ALA A 124 37.46 10.42 13.06
C ALA A 124 37.15 8.92 13.25
N ASP A 125 37.78 8.28 14.24
CA ASP A 125 37.50 6.89 14.59
C ASP A 125 36.07 6.72 15.15
N LYS A 126 35.59 7.65 15.99
CA LYS A 126 34.18 7.66 16.46
C LYS A 126 33.21 7.77 15.27
N CYS A 127 33.45 8.65 14.30
CA CYS A 127 32.60 8.81 13.11
C CYS A 127 32.47 7.51 12.30
N ASN A 128 33.58 6.80 12.09
CA ASN A 128 33.57 5.50 11.39
C ASN A 128 32.75 4.46 12.15
N ARG A 129 32.91 4.39 13.49
CA ARG A 129 32.13 3.46 14.33
C ARG A 129 30.63 3.79 14.29
N THR A 130 30.26 5.06 14.33
CA THR A 130 28.86 5.50 14.22
C THR A 130 28.28 5.09 12.88
N LEU A 131 28.97 5.35 11.76
CA LEU A 131 28.48 4.95 10.44
C LEU A 131 28.28 3.42 10.34
N SER A 132 29.26 2.64 10.81
CA SER A 132 29.15 1.18 10.84
C SER A 132 28.01 0.67 11.73
N LYS A 133 27.75 1.32 12.88
CA LYS A 133 26.61 1.01 13.74
C LYS A 133 25.30 1.21 12.97
N LEU A 134 25.11 2.37 12.34
CA LEU A 134 23.89 2.70 11.60
C LEU A 134 23.67 1.74 10.41
N GLN A 135 24.75 1.36 9.71
CA GLN A 135 24.69 0.36 8.62
C GLN A 135 24.25 -1.02 9.14
N ASN A 136 24.79 -1.47 10.27
CA ASN A 136 24.40 -2.74 10.89
C ASN A 136 22.96 -2.74 11.41
N GLU A 137 22.43 -1.57 11.78
CA GLU A 137 21.03 -1.36 12.13
C GLU A 137 20.10 -1.26 10.90
N ASN A 138 20.63 -1.37 9.67
CA ASN A 138 19.91 -1.17 8.41
C ASN A 138 19.18 0.18 8.34
N LYS A 139 19.74 1.23 8.96
CA LYS A 139 19.22 2.60 8.84
C LYS A 139 19.63 3.19 7.49
N ASN A 140 18.78 4.05 6.93
CA ASN A 140 19.18 4.87 5.78
C ASN A 140 20.04 6.04 6.27
N ILE A 141 21.16 6.28 5.61
CA ILE A 141 22.14 7.26 6.05
C ILE A 141 22.47 8.22 4.90
N ALA A 142 22.64 9.49 5.21
CA ALA A 142 23.18 10.47 4.28
C ALA A 142 24.43 11.12 4.89
N VAL A 143 25.48 11.20 4.07
CA VAL A 143 26.72 11.90 4.37
C VAL A 143 26.82 13.08 3.43
N PHE A 144 26.92 14.29 3.98
CA PHE A 144 27.11 15.50 3.20
C PHE A 144 28.56 15.93 3.31
N MET A 145 29.12 16.40 2.19
CA MET A 145 30.30 17.24 2.15
C MET A 145 29.85 18.62 1.69
N MET A 146 30.18 19.65 2.46
CA MET A 146 29.73 21.03 2.27
C MET A 146 30.96 21.94 2.23
N ASP A 147 30.98 22.88 1.28
CA ASP A 147 32.12 23.76 1.05
C ASP A 147 31.60 25.19 0.76
N LEU A 148 32.09 26.17 1.53
CA LEU A 148 31.72 27.58 1.42
C LEU A 148 32.40 28.23 0.20
N ASP A 149 31.62 28.56 -0.81
CA ASP A 149 32.13 29.20 -2.02
C ASP A 149 32.69 30.60 -1.72
N HIS A 150 33.74 30.97 -2.46
CA HIS A 150 34.40 32.29 -2.37
C HIS A 150 35.08 32.61 -1.02
N PHE A 151 35.23 31.64 -0.11
CA PHE A 151 35.92 31.86 1.16
C PHE A 151 37.39 32.31 1.01
N ARG A 152 38.09 31.83 -0.02
CA ARG A 152 39.46 32.30 -0.33
C ARG A 152 39.49 33.80 -0.64
N ASP A 153 38.46 34.33 -1.29
CA ASP A 153 38.36 35.74 -1.66
C ASP A 153 38.19 36.61 -0.40
N VAL A 154 37.47 36.10 0.61
CA VAL A 154 37.38 36.71 1.95
C VAL A 154 38.77 36.83 2.58
N ASN A 155 39.52 35.73 2.68
CA ASN A 155 40.85 35.74 3.30
C ASN A 155 41.81 36.69 2.57
N ASN A 156 41.77 36.69 1.23
CA ASN A 156 42.62 37.56 0.42
C ASN A 156 42.30 39.06 0.63
N LYS A 157 41.03 39.40 0.89
CA LYS A 157 40.56 40.78 1.01
C LYS A 157 40.62 41.31 2.44
N TYR A 158 40.28 40.49 3.43
CA TYR A 158 40.02 40.93 4.80
C TYR A 158 40.93 40.33 5.86
N ASN A 159 41.84 39.40 5.49
CA ASN A 159 42.72 38.60 6.38
C ASN A 159 42.06 37.37 7.05
N HIS A 160 42.89 36.56 7.72
CA HIS A 160 42.51 35.28 8.32
C HIS A 160 41.69 35.39 9.62
N ASP A 161 41.78 36.50 10.34
CA ASP A 161 40.98 36.70 11.56
C ASP A 161 39.51 36.91 11.17
N VAL A 162 39.27 37.73 10.12
CA VAL A 162 37.95 37.89 9.52
C VAL A 162 37.47 36.58 8.89
N GLY A 163 38.35 35.84 8.23
CA GLY A 163 38.04 34.50 7.73
C GLY A 163 37.56 33.56 8.84
N SER A 164 38.22 33.57 10.00
CA SER A 164 37.82 32.74 11.16
C SER A 164 36.44 33.14 11.71
N ALA A 165 36.11 34.43 11.72
CA ALA A 165 34.77 34.91 12.09
C ALA A 165 33.70 34.42 11.10
N VAL A 166 33.98 34.42 9.79
CA VAL A 166 33.07 33.90 8.77
C VAL A 166 32.82 32.39 8.93
N ILE A 167 33.85 31.60 9.21
CA ILE A 167 33.71 30.15 9.47
C ILE A 167 32.81 29.88 10.68
N ARG A 168 32.92 30.71 11.70
CA ARG A 168 32.10 30.63 12.90
C ARG A 168 30.63 30.94 12.64
N GLU A 169 30.36 32.03 11.91
CA GLU A 169 29.00 32.37 11.48
C GLU A 169 28.41 31.27 10.60
N PHE A 170 29.21 30.70 9.70
CA PHE A 170 28.80 29.60 8.85
C PHE A 170 28.41 28.36 9.68
N ALA A 171 29.23 27.99 10.68
CA ALA A 171 28.92 26.90 11.61
C ALA A 171 27.59 27.13 12.37
N ASN A 172 27.34 28.37 12.82
CA ASN A 172 26.08 28.75 13.47
C ASN A 172 24.88 28.56 12.55
N VAL A 173 24.96 29.04 11.30
CA VAL A 173 23.90 28.87 10.30
C VAL A 173 23.60 27.39 10.07
N LEU A 174 24.63 26.55 9.94
CA LEU A 174 24.46 25.10 9.76
C LEU A 174 23.76 24.46 10.98
N LEU A 175 24.18 24.78 12.21
CA LEU A 175 23.57 24.25 13.43
C LEU A 175 22.09 24.64 13.56
N GLN A 176 21.75 25.90 13.27
CA GLN A 176 20.38 26.40 13.34
C GLN A 176 19.44 25.69 12.36
N VAL A 177 19.92 25.41 11.15
CA VAL A 177 19.14 24.70 10.14
C VAL A 177 19.05 23.20 10.46
N ASN A 178 20.13 22.60 10.96
CA ASN A 178 20.17 21.18 11.32
C ASN A 178 19.20 20.79 12.44
N ARG A 179 18.94 21.70 13.41
CA ARG A 179 17.98 21.50 14.52
C ARG A 179 18.13 20.14 15.20
N ASN A 180 19.37 19.76 15.53
CA ASN A 180 19.72 18.52 16.23
C ASN A 180 19.48 17.20 15.47
N LYS A 181 19.05 17.23 14.20
CA LYS A 181 18.75 16.04 13.39
C LYS A 181 19.98 15.24 12.98
N GLY A 182 21.09 15.91 12.72
CA GLY A 182 22.35 15.30 12.31
C GLY A 182 23.56 15.87 13.05
N ILE A 183 24.72 15.30 12.75
CA ILE A 183 26.01 15.64 13.35
C ILE A 183 26.80 16.49 12.36
N ILE A 184 27.02 17.77 12.69
CA ILE A 184 27.86 18.66 11.88
C ILE A 184 29.31 18.56 12.36
N ILE A 185 30.22 18.40 11.41
CA ILE A 185 31.64 18.14 11.65
C ILE A 185 32.45 19.14 10.85
N HIS A 186 33.42 19.80 11.48
CA HIS A 186 34.40 20.61 10.74
C HIS A 186 35.42 19.66 10.08
N GLN A 187 35.47 19.66 8.74
CA GLN A 187 36.44 18.87 7.98
C GLN A 187 37.82 19.56 8.01
N SER A 188 37.91 20.74 7.40
CA SER A 188 39.08 21.60 7.37
C SER A 188 38.76 22.93 6.68
N GLY A 189 39.30 24.05 7.15
CA GLY A 189 39.16 25.34 6.47
C GLY A 189 37.71 25.79 6.34
N ASP A 190 37.19 25.82 5.11
CA ASP A 190 35.81 26.12 4.71
C ASP A 190 34.94 24.89 4.47
N GLU A 191 35.46 23.69 4.72
CA GLU A 191 34.77 22.42 4.50
C GLU A 191 34.14 21.87 5.78
N PHE A 192 32.91 21.41 5.66
CA PHE A 192 32.10 20.82 6.73
C PHE A 192 31.43 19.53 6.24
N ASN A 193 31.21 18.58 7.15
CA ASN A 193 30.41 17.40 6.88
C ASN A 193 29.13 17.40 7.71
N LEU A 194 28.11 16.70 7.22
CA LEU A 194 26.93 16.32 7.99
C LEU A 194 26.72 14.81 7.89
N LEU A 195 26.58 14.15 9.03
CA LEU A 195 26.16 12.74 9.13
C LEU A 195 24.76 12.70 9.73
N LEU A 196 23.81 12.08 9.03
CA LEU A 196 22.44 11.94 9.52
C LEU A 196 21.79 10.63 9.06
N SER A 197 20.96 10.04 9.92
CA SER A 197 20.02 8.98 9.51
C SER A 197 18.69 9.59 9.15
N TYR A 198 18.03 9.04 8.13
CA TYR A 198 16.75 9.56 7.63
C TYR A 198 15.72 8.45 7.45
N ASN A 199 14.45 8.83 7.52
CA ASN A 199 13.35 7.89 7.30
C ASN A 199 12.89 7.88 5.84
N ASN A 200 12.89 9.06 5.22
CA ASN A 200 12.46 9.26 3.85
C ASN A 200 13.46 10.17 3.08
N PRO A 201 13.78 9.90 1.81
CA PRO A 201 14.74 10.71 1.05
C PRO A 201 14.38 12.20 0.93
N GLU A 202 13.11 12.53 1.08
CA GLU A 202 12.60 13.90 1.04
C GLU A 202 13.14 14.75 2.20
N GLU A 203 13.47 14.15 3.36
CA GLU A 203 14.16 14.82 4.48
C GLU A 203 15.53 15.36 4.05
N ILE A 204 16.28 14.58 3.25
CA ILE A 204 17.61 14.96 2.77
C ILE A 204 17.51 16.18 1.86
N VAL A 205 16.56 16.14 0.95
CA VAL A 205 16.24 17.21 0.00
C VAL A 205 15.86 18.49 0.72
N ALA A 206 14.95 18.39 1.68
CA ALA A 206 14.47 19.55 2.44
C ALA A 206 15.61 20.18 3.25
N LEU A 207 16.46 19.37 3.88
CA LEU A 207 17.58 19.88 4.66
C LEU A 207 18.64 20.54 3.78
N ALA A 208 19.02 19.91 2.67
CA ALA A 208 19.96 20.49 1.71
C ALA A 208 19.44 21.82 1.13
N LYS A 209 18.14 21.90 0.82
CA LYS A 209 17.47 23.16 0.41
C LYS A 209 17.63 24.23 1.48
N GLU A 210 17.26 23.91 2.72
CA GLU A 210 17.24 24.86 3.82
C GLU A 210 18.64 25.37 4.13
N MET A 211 19.64 24.48 4.15
CA MET A 211 21.05 24.87 4.40
C MET A 211 21.59 25.81 3.32
N ARG A 212 21.44 25.44 2.04
CA ARG A 212 21.91 26.27 0.91
C ARG A 212 21.25 27.65 0.94
N PHE A 213 19.95 27.70 1.19
CA PHE A 213 19.20 28.95 1.20
C PHE A 213 19.53 29.82 2.41
N ALA A 214 19.69 29.22 3.60
CA ALA A 214 20.08 29.93 4.80
C ALA A 214 21.44 30.60 4.63
N VAL A 215 22.44 29.88 4.07
CA VAL A 215 23.77 30.43 3.79
C VAL A 215 23.70 31.56 2.77
N LYS A 216 23.00 31.35 1.64
CA LYS A 216 22.86 32.36 0.57
C LYS A 216 22.16 33.64 1.05
N LYS A 217 21.27 33.54 2.05
CA LYS A 217 20.56 34.69 2.64
C LYS A 217 21.25 35.29 3.87
N HIS A 218 22.23 34.60 4.45
CA HIS A 218 22.91 35.06 5.64
C HIS A 218 23.77 36.27 5.31
N THR A 219 23.65 37.33 6.10
CA THR A 219 24.52 38.52 6.00
C THR A 219 25.67 38.32 6.97
N PHE A 220 26.84 37.98 6.44
CA PHE A 220 28.05 37.79 7.23
C PHE A 220 28.58 39.14 7.71
N GLU A 221 28.66 39.34 9.04
CA GLU A 221 28.77 40.67 9.66
C GLU A 221 30.04 41.42 9.22
N ASN A 222 31.17 40.71 9.14
CA ASN A 222 32.47 41.28 8.81
C ASN A 222 32.78 41.33 7.31
N VAL A 223 31.91 40.77 6.46
CA VAL A 223 32.08 40.74 4.98
C VAL A 223 30.77 41.02 4.23
N PRO A 224 30.08 42.15 4.52
CA PRO A 224 28.74 42.42 4.00
C PRO A 224 28.69 42.59 2.47
N ASP A 225 29.84 42.75 1.81
CA ASP A 225 29.97 42.94 0.36
C ASP A 225 30.44 41.70 -0.40
N VAL A 226 30.60 40.56 0.29
CA VAL A 226 30.93 39.27 -0.34
C VAL A 226 29.69 38.38 -0.29
N ALA A 227 29.13 38.07 -1.46
CA ALA A 227 28.05 37.10 -1.57
C ALA A 227 28.64 35.68 -1.43
N LEU A 228 28.45 35.07 -0.26
CA LEU A 228 28.87 33.70 0.01
C LEU A 228 27.73 32.73 -0.31
N THR A 229 28.07 31.63 -0.97
CA THR A 229 27.17 30.50 -1.27
C THR A 229 27.84 29.21 -0.82
N MET A 230 27.19 28.06 -1.03
CA MET A 230 27.80 26.77 -0.71
C MET A 230 27.59 25.75 -1.82
N ALA A 231 28.56 24.87 -1.99
CA ALA A 231 28.42 23.65 -2.76
C ALA A 231 28.25 22.47 -1.80
N MET A 232 27.36 21.54 -2.14
CA MET A 232 27.11 20.33 -1.36
C MET A 232 27.11 19.08 -2.21
N GLY A 233 27.85 18.08 -1.78
CA GLY A 233 27.73 16.71 -2.27
C GLY A 233 27.15 15.82 -1.18
N ILE A 234 26.23 14.94 -1.55
CA ILE A 234 25.48 14.09 -0.62
C ILE A 234 25.57 12.65 -1.10
N ARG A 235 26.25 11.80 -0.33
CA ARG A 235 26.26 10.36 -0.52
C ARG A 235 25.16 9.73 0.32
N ILE A 236 24.20 9.11 -0.35
CA ILE A 236 23.23 8.21 0.27
C ILE A 236 23.89 6.85 0.45
N VAL A 237 24.06 6.47 1.72
CA VAL A 237 24.64 5.21 2.15
C VAL A 237 23.50 4.28 2.58
N ASN A 238 23.28 3.24 1.78
CA ASN A 238 22.30 2.20 2.07
C ASN A 238 23.03 0.90 2.46
N HIS A 239 22.72 -0.23 1.83
CA HIS A 239 23.33 -1.54 2.09
C HIS A 239 24.81 -1.65 1.64
N GLU A 240 25.46 -0.54 1.29
CA GLU A 240 26.87 -0.55 0.91
C GLU A 240 27.79 -0.54 2.13
N LYS A 241 28.88 -1.32 2.07
CA LYS A 241 29.95 -1.26 3.07
C LYS A 241 30.94 -0.16 2.68
N ILE A 242 30.70 1.04 3.22
CA ILE A 242 31.58 2.20 3.07
C ILE A 242 31.89 2.78 4.45
N ASP A 243 33.13 3.23 4.66
CA ASP A 243 33.52 3.96 5.86
C ASP A 243 33.21 5.46 5.71
N PHE A 244 33.27 6.23 6.79
CA PHE A 244 32.94 7.65 6.76
C PHE A 244 33.90 8.43 5.85
N THR A 245 35.17 8.01 5.76
CA THR A 245 36.14 8.58 4.82
C THR A 245 35.74 8.39 3.38
N GLY A 246 35.38 7.17 2.99
CA GLY A 246 34.93 6.86 1.64
C GLY A 246 33.67 7.64 1.28
N ALA A 247 32.70 7.72 2.20
CA ALA A 247 31.45 8.45 1.97
C ALA A 247 31.67 9.95 1.78
N VAL A 248 32.54 10.57 2.59
CA VAL A 248 32.92 11.99 2.44
C VAL A 248 33.63 12.25 1.12
N LYS A 249 34.60 11.40 0.73
CA LYS A 249 35.30 11.53 -0.57
C LYS A 249 34.36 11.34 -1.76
N ALA A 250 33.45 10.37 -1.68
CA ALA A 250 32.43 10.17 -2.70
C ALA A 250 31.55 11.41 -2.84
N SER A 251 31.16 12.01 -1.71
CA SER A 251 30.37 13.25 -1.66
C SER A 251 31.11 14.44 -2.26
N GLU A 252 32.37 14.68 -1.88
CA GLU A 252 33.22 15.75 -2.46
C GLU A 252 33.31 15.64 -3.99
N GLY A 253 33.50 14.42 -4.49
CA GLY A 253 33.61 14.14 -5.92
C GLY A 253 32.37 14.52 -6.74
N LEU A 254 31.19 14.67 -6.11
CA LEU A 254 29.95 15.01 -6.79
C LEU A 254 29.91 16.48 -7.23
N TYR A 255 30.33 17.41 -6.37
CA TYR A 255 30.36 18.84 -6.71
C TYR A 255 31.75 19.32 -7.14
N ASN A 256 32.82 18.60 -6.81
CA ASN A 256 34.19 18.94 -7.18
C ASN A 256 34.92 17.75 -7.82
N PRO A 257 34.41 17.23 -8.96
CA PRO A 257 35.05 16.12 -9.66
C PRO A 257 36.45 16.59 -10.11
N LYS A 258 37.51 15.98 -9.58
CA LYS A 258 38.92 16.30 -9.94
C LYS A 258 39.26 15.77 -11.34
N ILE A 259 38.42 16.06 -12.32
CA ILE A 259 38.47 15.61 -13.71
C ILE A 259 38.79 16.82 -14.60
N LYS A 260 39.65 16.61 -15.60
CA LYS A 260 40.03 17.65 -16.56
C LYS A 260 38.79 18.21 -17.28
N ASN A 261 38.67 19.53 -17.34
CA ASN A 261 37.57 20.29 -17.96
C ASN A 261 36.20 20.21 -17.25
N MET A 262 36.12 19.70 -16.02
CA MET A 262 34.91 19.77 -15.21
C MET A 262 35.14 20.66 -13.98
N PRO A 263 34.65 21.91 -13.98
CA PRO A 263 34.88 22.82 -12.86
C PRO A 263 34.01 22.44 -11.65
N LYS A 264 34.41 22.92 -10.47
CA LYS A 264 33.61 22.86 -9.24
C LYS A 264 32.23 23.46 -9.49
N GLN A 265 31.20 22.71 -9.09
CA GLN A 265 29.79 23.08 -9.18
C GLN A 265 29.44 23.96 -7.96
N ARG A 266 29.58 25.28 -8.11
CA ARG A 266 29.28 26.26 -7.04
C ARG A 266 27.77 26.48 -6.87
N ASP A 267 27.36 26.95 -5.69
CA ASP A 267 25.95 27.20 -5.32
C ASP A 267 25.03 26.02 -5.70
N SER A 268 25.44 24.77 -5.42
CA SER A 268 24.78 23.56 -5.93
C SER A 268 24.59 22.47 -4.89
N VAL A 269 23.63 21.57 -5.13
CA VAL A 269 23.44 20.33 -4.36
C VAL A 269 23.59 19.15 -5.32
N ARG A 270 24.43 18.18 -4.97
CA ARG A 270 24.66 16.99 -5.78
C ARG A 270 24.42 15.75 -4.93
N ILE A 271 23.59 14.82 -5.39
CA ILE A 271 23.18 13.65 -4.62
C ILE A 271 23.48 12.38 -5.41
N ASP A 272 24.11 11.40 -4.77
CA ASP A 272 24.36 10.10 -5.38
C ASP A 272 24.15 8.94 -4.40
N LYS A 273 23.89 7.76 -4.96
CA LYS A 273 23.81 6.47 -4.26
C LYS A 273 24.54 5.39 -5.06
N LEU A 274 25.03 4.34 -4.41
CA LEU A 274 25.79 3.29 -5.10
C LEU A 274 25.00 2.60 -6.21
N GLU A 275 23.83 2.07 -5.89
CA GLU A 275 22.95 1.36 -6.83
C GLU A 275 21.92 2.34 -7.38
N ASN A 276 22.33 3.10 -8.39
CA ASN A 276 21.54 4.17 -8.98
C ASN A 276 20.97 3.77 -10.35
N ARG A 277 19.86 3.03 -10.33
CA ARG A 277 19.15 2.61 -11.55
C ARG A 277 17.99 3.55 -11.85
N VAL A 278 18.00 4.14 -13.04
CA VAL A 278 16.86 4.90 -13.55
C VAL A 278 15.80 3.93 -14.08
N CYS A 279 14.56 4.13 -13.61
CA CYS A 279 13.40 3.32 -14.02
C CYS A 279 12.32 4.23 -14.58
N ARG A 280 12.10 4.15 -15.90
CA ARG A 280 11.02 4.88 -16.59
C ARG A 280 9.80 3.98 -16.77
N GLY A 281 8.62 4.57 -16.67
CA GLY A 281 7.36 3.91 -17.01
C GLY A 281 7.00 4.15 -18.47
N GLU A 282 5.72 4.16 -18.75
CA GLU A 282 5.20 4.56 -20.06
C GLU A 282 5.36 6.06 -20.30
N ASP A 283 5.70 6.43 -21.52
CA ASP A 283 5.78 7.84 -21.91
C ASP A 283 4.37 8.38 -22.23
N SER A 284 3.54 8.48 -21.19
CA SER A 284 2.18 9.01 -21.23
C SER A 284 2.03 10.16 -20.23
N VAL A 285 2.01 11.40 -20.73
CA VAL A 285 1.76 12.61 -19.94
C VAL A 285 0.36 12.56 -19.34
N LYS A 286 -0.62 12.00 -20.05
CA LYS A 286 -1.99 11.83 -19.54
C LYS A 286 -2.03 10.93 -18.30
N LEU A 287 -1.38 9.76 -18.34
CA LEU A 287 -1.28 8.87 -17.17
C LEU A 287 -0.53 9.55 -16.01
N ALA A 288 0.56 10.25 -16.32
CA ALA A 288 1.33 11.01 -15.34
C ALA A 288 0.48 12.07 -14.62
N VAL A 289 -0.30 12.84 -15.39
CA VAL A 289 -1.25 13.83 -14.88
C VAL A 289 -2.30 13.17 -13.99
N CYS A 290 -2.94 12.08 -14.43
CA CYS A 290 -3.90 11.34 -13.60
C CYS A 290 -3.29 10.91 -12.26
N ARG A 291 -2.06 10.36 -12.29
CA ARG A 291 -1.38 9.87 -11.08
C ARG A 291 -0.95 10.98 -10.12
N ILE A 292 -0.51 12.13 -10.64
CA ILE A 292 -0.21 13.31 -9.82
C ILE A 292 -1.48 13.84 -9.15
N ILE A 293 -2.60 13.94 -9.88
CA ILE A 293 -3.86 14.46 -9.34
C ILE A 293 -4.41 13.53 -8.26
N SER A 294 -4.42 12.22 -8.50
CA SER A 294 -4.90 11.25 -7.52
C SER A 294 -4.00 11.15 -6.28
N ASN A 295 -2.78 11.69 -6.33
CA ASN A 295 -1.78 11.60 -5.27
C ASN A 295 -1.05 12.95 -5.02
N ILE A 296 -1.77 14.08 -5.03
CA ILE A 296 -1.18 15.45 -4.92
C ILE A 296 -0.22 15.62 -3.73
N PHE A 297 -0.48 14.92 -2.62
CA PHE A 297 0.32 15.03 -1.40
C PHE A 297 1.42 13.97 -1.28
N ASP A 298 1.54 13.04 -2.24
CA ASP A 298 2.65 12.10 -2.30
C ASP A 298 3.90 12.82 -2.81
N LYS A 299 4.84 13.09 -1.91
CA LYS A 299 6.10 13.79 -2.21
C LYS A 299 7.16 12.91 -2.87
N GLY A 300 6.85 11.66 -3.19
CA GLY A 300 7.75 10.72 -3.89
C GLY A 300 7.23 10.25 -5.25
N ILE A 301 6.14 10.85 -5.75
CA ILE A 301 5.42 10.39 -6.95
C ILE A 301 6.22 10.51 -8.26
N LEU A 302 7.20 11.41 -8.32
CA LEU A 302 8.03 11.69 -9.50
C LEU A 302 9.21 10.71 -9.62
N GLY A 303 9.54 9.98 -8.56
CA GLY A 303 10.57 8.93 -8.60
C GLY A 303 12.00 9.45 -8.84
N ASN A 304 12.27 10.72 -8.57
CA ASN A 304 13.63 11.27 -8.63
C ASN A 304 13.80 12.39 -7.61
N ILE A 305 14.90 12.33 -6.87
CA ILE A 305 15.14 13.20 -5.71
C ILE A 305 15.22 14.70 -6.07
N TYR A 306 15.73 15.03 -7.26
CA TYR A 306 15.82 16.41 -7.74
C TYR A 306 14.48 16.93 -8.24
N LEU A 307 13.69 16.09 -8.92
CA LEU A 307 12.33 16.47 -9.32
C LEU A 307 11.44 16.72 -8.09
N GLU A 308 11.62 15.94 -7.03
CA GLU A 308 10.91 16.16 -5.76
C GLU A 308 11.42 17.40 -5.01
N TYR A 309 12.74 17.64 -5.00
CA TYR A 309 13.32 18.91 -4.53
C TYR A 309 12.65 20.09 -5.23
N PHE A 310 12.61 20.02 -6.56
CA PHE A 310 12.09 21.07 -7.40
C PHE A 310 10.60 21.30 -7.12
N SER A 311 9.80 20.23 -7.10
CA SER A 311 8.38 20.28 -6.75
C SER A 311 8.12 20.86 -5.35
N ALA A 312 8.91 20.48 -4.35
CA ALA A 312 8.80 20.97 -2.98
C ALA A 312 9.14 22.46 -2.89
N LEU A 313 10.18 22.92 -3.60
CA LEU A 313 10.51 24.35 -3.71
C LEU A 313 9.34 25.15 -4.27
N ILE A 314 8.81 24.72 -5.42
CA ILE A 314 7.70 25.38 -6.13
C ILE A 314 6.44 25.49 -5.25
N SER A 315 6.20 24.52 -4.36
CA SER A 315 5.03 24.54 -3.46
C SER A 315 5.04 25.69 -2.44
N GLU A 316 6.20 26.28 -2.17
CA GLU A 316 6.36 27.37 -1.19
C GLU A 316 6.71 28.71 -1.84
N MET A 317 7.10 28.72 -3.11
CA MET A 317 7.50 29.93 -3.82
C MET A 317 6.33 30.92 -3.98
N ALA A 318 6.64 32.20 -3.82
CA ALA A 318 5.74 33.26 -4.25
C ALA A 318 5.75 33.35 -5.78
N ILE A 319 4.58 33.53 -6.39
CA ILE A 319 4.50 33.70 -7.86
C ILE A 319 4.57 35.19 -8.18
N SER A 320 5.79 35.66 -8.40
CA SER A 320 6.19 37.02 -8.76
C SER A 320 6.58 37.11 -10.24
N ASP A 321 6.99 38.30 -10.68
CA ASP A 321 7.51 38.49 -12.04
C ASP A 321 8.90 37.84 -12.25
N THR A 322 9.61 37.51 -11.17
CA THR A 322 10.91 36.79 -11.20
C THR A 322 10.75 35.27 -11.26
N PHE A 323 9.52 34.74 -11.18
CA PHE A 323 9.30 33.30 -11.02
C PHE A 323 9.99 32.46 -12.11
N GLN A 324 9.96 32.89 -13.37
CA GLN A 324 10.68 32.22 -14.47
C GLN A 324 12.19 32.16 -14.22
N GLU A 325 12.78 33.27 -13.78
CA GLU A 325 14.22 33.37 -13.51
C GLU A 325 14.60 32.47 -12.33
N ASP A 326 13.80 32.49 -11.27
CA ASP A 326 13.99 31.62 -10.10
C ASP A 326 13.95 30.13 -10.47
N ILE A 327 13.03 29.73 -11.37
CA ILE A 327 12.95 28.36 -11.88
C ILE A 327 14.15 28.02 -12.78
N ASN A 328 14.54 28.93 -13.66
CA ASN A 328 15.70 28.76 -14.54
C ASN A 328 16.99 28.61 -13.75
N ASP A 329 17.16 29.38 -12.68
CA ASP A 329 18.29 29.29 -11.76
C ASP A 329 18.37 27.90 -11.13
N VAL A 330 17.22 27.33 -10.74
CA VAL A 330 17.15 25.98 -10.16
C VAL A 330 17.56 24.92 -11.17
N ILE A 331 16.99 24.98 -12.38
CA ILE A 331 17.34 24.06 -13.46
C ILE A 331 18.83 24.19 -13.83
N SER A 332 19.35 25.43 -13.86
CA SER A 332 20.74 25.73 -14.19
C SER A 332 21.71 25.11 -13.19
N TRP A 333 21.47 25.25 -11.88
CA TRP A 333 22.38 24.61 -10.92
C TRP A 333 22.20 23.10 -10.90
N ILE A 334 21.02 22.52 -11.16
CA ILE A 334 20.89 21.06 -11.31
C ILE A 334 21.67 20.58 -12.55
N ASN A 335 21.69 21.39 -13.62
CA ASN A 335 22.35 21.13 -14.89
C ASN A 335 22.00 19.74 -15.49
N PRO A 336 20.71 19.50 -15.80
CA PRO A 336 20.27 18.17 -16.20
C PRO A 336 20.78 17.75 -17.59
N HIS A 337 21.10 16.47 -17.70
CA HIS A 337 21.20 15.75 -18.96
C HIS A 337 19.80 15.51 -19.52
N TRP A 338 19.48 16.17 -20.64
CA TRP A 338 18.17 16.05 -21.26
C TRP A 338 17.99 14.69 -21.94
N VAL A 339 16.89 14.00 -21.61
CA VAL A 339 16.53 12.66 -22.07
C VAL A 339 15.02 12.57 -22.31
N GLU A 340 14.56 11.43 -22.83
CA GLU A 340 13.13 11.14 -22.99
C GLU A 340 12.57 10.24 -21.88
N GLY A 341 11.23 10.19 -21.80
CA GLY A 341 10.46 9.33 -20.92
C GLY A 341 10.05 9.96 -19.60
N ILE A 342 9.26 9.20 -18.82
CA ILE A 342 8.60 9.66 -17.61
C ILE A 342 8.75 8.61 -16.50
N ARG A 343 9.28 9.00 -15.34
CA ARG A 343 9.39 8.11 -14.16
C ARG A 343 8.08 7.93 -13.41
N CYS A 344 7.28 8.98 -13.30
CA CYS A 344 6.05 8.96 -12.51
C CYS A 344 4.97 8.03 -13.07
N THR A 345 5.13 7.40 -14.22
CA THR A 345 4.22 6.38 -14.76
C THR A 345 4.68 4.95 -14.44
N LYS A 346 5.85 4.78 -13.80
CA LYS A 346 6.39 3.47 -13.47
C LYS A 346 5.54 2.76 -12.41
N VAL A 347 5.19 1.50 -12.67
CA VAL A 347 4.53 0.62 -11.69
C VAL A 347 5.55 0.21 -10.62
N GLY A 348 5.18 0.42 -9.35
CA GLY A 348 6.04 0.20 -8.16
C GLY A 348 6.78 1.46 -7.71
N LYS A 349 7.32 1.42 -6.49
CA LYS A 349 8.18 2.50 -5.96
C LYS A 349 9.61 2.30 -6.46
N SER A 350 10.10 3.22 -7.28
CA SER A 350 11.52 3.33 -7.64
C SER A 350 11.90 4.79 -7.65
N TRP A 351 12.99 5.15 -6.98
CA TRP A 351 13.56 6.49 -7.04
C TRP A 351 15.03 6.43 -7.44
N ASP A 352 15.52 7.46 -8.12
CA ASP A 352 16.92 7.61 -8.49
C ASP A 352 17.46 9.02 -8.21
N THR A 353 18.77 9.17 -8.36
CA THR A 353 19.48 10.44 -8.19
C THR A 353 20.20 10.88 -9.46
N LYS A 354 19.81 10.34 -10.63
CA LYS A 354 20.42 10.78 -11.89
C LYS A 354 19.83 12.12 -12.29
N GLU A 355 20.69 13.04 -12.70
CA GLU A 355 20.34 14.35 -13.25
C GLU A 355 19.88 14.21 -14.72
N GLU A 356 19.07 13.18 -15.01
CA GLU A 356 18.59 12.84 -16.35
C GLU A 356 17.09 13.13 -16.44
N PHE A 357 16.67 14.24 -17.03
CA PHE A 357 15.27 14.66 -17.07
C PHE A 357 14.74 14.88 -18.48
N SER A 358 13.45 14.61 -18.67
CA SER A 358 12.71 15.12 -19.82
C SER A 358 12.06 16.49 -19.52
N VAL A 359 11.76 17.26 -20.57
CA VAL A 359 10.99 18.51 -20.43
C VAL A 359 9.61 18.23 -19.84
N LYS A 360 9.03 17.06 -20.13
CA LYS A 360 7.77 16.57 -19.56
C LYS A 360 7.90 16.40 -18.04
N GLU A 361 8.96 15.77 -17.55
CA GLU A 361 9.21 15.59 -16.12
C GLU A 361 9.36 16.92 -15.36
N ILE A 362 10.01 17.93 -15.96
CA ILE A 362 10.07 19.30 -15.41
C ILE A 362 8.67 19.90 -15.31
N GLY A 363 7.85 19.77 -16.35
CA GLY A 363 6.45 20.23 -16.34
C GLY A 363 5.59 19.53 -15.31
N LEU A 364 5.78 18.22 -15.12
CA LEU A 364 5.09 17.42 -14.12
C LEU A 364 5.53 17.80 -12.69
N ALA A 365 6.82 18.08 -12.47
CA ALA A 365 7.31 18.56 -11.19
C ALA A 365 6.77 19.95 -10.82
N LEU A 366 6.72 20.87 -11.81
CA LEU A 366 6.08 22.17 -11.69
C LEU A 366 4.59 22.04 -11.38
N MET A 367 3.87 21.19 -12.12
CA MET A 367 2.46 20.88 -11.85
C MET A 367 2.27 20.45 -10.40
N HIS A 368 2.99 19.41 -10.00
CA HIS A 368 2.88 18.83 -8.66
C HIS A 368 3.18 19.85 -7.54
N GLY A 369 4.15 20.74 -7.75
CA GLY A 369 4.49 21.80 -6.80
C GLY A 369 3.41 22.88 -6.73
N LEU A 370 2.94 23.36 -7.88
CA LEU A 370 1.92 24.41 -7.99
C LEU A 370 0.57 23.96 -7.41
N LEU A 371 0.20 22.69 -7.58
CA LEU A 371 -1.01 22.12 -6.98
C LEU A 371 -0.99 22.16 -5.44
N ARG A 372 0.19 22.24 -4.84
CA ARG A 372 0.38 22.38 -3.39
C ARG A 372 0.66 23.81 -2.93
N ASN A 373 0.69 24.76 -3.85
CA ASN A 373 1.09 26.13 -3.54
C ASN A 373 -0.09 26.96 -3.01
N LYS A 374 -0.01 27.34 -1.74
CA LYS A 374 -1.04 28.12 -1.04
C LYS A 374 -1.27 29.53 -1.62
N ASN A 375 -0.25 30.13 -2.25
CA ASN A 375 -0.31 31.49 -2.79
C ASN A 375 -1.20 31.63 -4.03
N ILE A 376 -1.56 30.51 -4.66
CA ILE A 376 -2.36 30.46 -5.89
C ILE A 376 -3.62 29.62 -5.74
N SER A 377 -3.99 29.33 -4.49
CA SER A 377 -5.24 28.68 -4.16
C SER A 377 -6.45 29.42 -4.76
N GLY A 378 -7.38 28.66 -5.34
CA GLY A 378 -8.56 29.17 -6.04
C GLY A 378 -8.28 29.73 -7.45
N LYS A 379 -7.02 29.81 -7.89
CA LYS A 379 -6.69 30.23 -9.25
C LYS A 379 -6.74 29.06 -10.21
N GLN A 380 -7.00 29.36 -11.47
CA GLN A 380 -6.95 28.38 -12.55
C GLN A 380 -5.51 28.17 -12.99
N LEU A 381 -5.06 26.92 -12.95
CA LEU A 381 -3.77 26.45 -13.45
C LEU A 381 -3.98 25.78 -14.80
N LYS A 382 -3.22 26.18 -15.82
CA LYS A 382 -3.16 25.48 -17.10
C LYS A 382 -1.71 25.14 -17.42
N ILE A 383 -1.48 23.92 -17.92
CA ILE A 383 -0.16 23.42 -18.30
C ILE A 383 -0.26 22.84 -19.69
N ASP A 384 0.51 23.41 -20.61
CA ASP A 384 0.63 22.96 -21.99
C ASP A 384 1.97 22.24 -22.16
N PHE A 385 1.92 20.93 -22.34
CA PHE A 385 3.05 20.07 -22.69
C PHE A 385 3.24 20.07 -24.22
N GLY A 386 3.63 21.20 -24.80
CA GLY A 386 3.96 21.27 -26.23
C GLY A 386 2.79 21.43 -27.19
N LYS A 387 1.55 21.60 -26.73
CA LYS A 387 0.37 21.84 -27.60
C LYS A 387 0.25 23.29 -28.12
N ASN A 388 1.26 24.12 -27.88
CA ASN A 388 1.30 25.51 -28.35
C ASN A 388 2.07 25.61 -29.68
N GLN A 389 2.08 26.80 -30.29
CA GLN A 389 2.72 27.03 -31.60
C GLN A 389 4.22 26.70 -31.63
N ASN A 390 4.91 26.77 -30.49
CA ASN A 390 6.35 26.58 -30.38
C ASN A 390 6.76 25.18 -29.95
N ASN A 391 5.78 24.30 -29.72
CA ASN A 391 5.95 22.96 -29.15
C ASN A 391 6.74 22.94 -27.84
N ASN A 392 6.67 23.97 -27.00
CA ASN A 392 7.39 23.99 -25.73
C ASN A 392 6.45 23.80 -24.53
N LEU A 393 7.02 23.51 -23.37
CA LEU A 393 6.29 23.52 -22.11
C LEU A 393 5.90 24.96 -21.74
N SER A 394 4.63 25.19 -21.41
CA SER A 394 4.13 26.49 -20.91
C SER A 394 3.16 26.29 -19.76
N ILE A 395 3.27 27.14 -18.73
CA ILE A 395 2.41 27.11 -17.54
C ILE A 395 1.76 28.47 -17.36
N PHE A 396 0.44 28.45 -17.13
CA PHE A 396 -0.40 29.61 -17.01
C PHE A 396 -1.13 29.61 -15.67
N ILE A 397 -1.30 30.80 -15.11
CA ILE A 397 -2.25 31.06 -14.02
C ILE A 397 -3.27 32.08 -14.49
N GLY A 398 -4.52 31.66 -14.61
CA GLY A 398 -5.49 32.34 -15.46
C GLY A 398 -4.94 32.42 -16.89
N ASP A 399 -4.86 33.62 -17.44
CA ASP A 399 -4.31 33.87 -18.78
C ASP A 399 -2.82 34.27 -18.78
N LYS A 400 -2.19 34.45 -17.62
CA LYS A 400 -0.79 34.88 -17.51
C LYS A 400 0.14 33.67 -17.60
N ILE A 401 1.07 33.69 -18.56
CA ILE A 401 2.21 32.75 -18.59
C ILE A 401 3.13 33.07 -17.40
N ILE A 402 3.36 32.08 -16.55
CA ILE A 402 4.29 32.20 -15.42
C ILE A 402 5.61 31.46 -15.68
N TYR A 403 5.59 30.47 -16.58
CA TYR A 403 6.78 29.74 -16.96
C TYR A 403 6.67 29.23 -18.40
N GLN A 404 7.77 29.30 -19.13
CA GLN A 404 7.92 28.75 -20.48
C GLN A 404 9.33 28.15 -20.63
N SER A 405 9.41 26.93 -21.17
CA SER A 405 10.69 26.30 -21.45
C SER A 405 11.28 26.77 -22.79
N ASP A 406 12.61 26.86 -22.84
CA ASP A 406 13.41 27.02 -24.05
C ASP A 406 13.50 25.72 -24.88
N LYS A 407 13.28 24.57 -24.24
CA LYS A 407 13.26 23.24 -24.87
C LYS A 407 11.88 22.91 -25.44
N LYS A 408 11.87 22.10 -26.51
CA LYS A 408 10.67 21.62 -27.17
C LYS A 408 10.29 20.21 -26.70
N ILE A 409 9.01 19.88 -26.83
CA ILE A 409 8.40 18.58 -26.63
C ILE A 409 7.94 18.08 -27.99
N GLU A 410 8.55 17.00 -28.47
CA GLU A 410 8.30 16.48 -29.82
C GLU A 410 7.07 15.56 -29.89
N TYR A 411 6.85 14.73 -28.87
CA TYR A 411 5.81 13.68 -28.85
C TYR A 411 4.89 13.79 -27.62
N ASP A 412 3.71 13.17 -27.73
CA ASP A 412 2.68 13.12 -26.68
C ASP A 412 2.28 14.53 -26.16
N GLN A 413 2.02 15.42 -27.12
CA GLN A 413 1.65 16.80 -26.81
C GLN A 413 0.30 16.85 -26.12
N PHE A 414 0.27 17.51 -24.97
CA PHE A 414 -0.89 17.48 -24.09
C PHE A 414 -1.17 18.84 -23.47
N SER A 415 -2.41 19.05 -23.03
CA SER A 415 -2.79 20.23 -22.27
C SER A 415 -3.71 19.82 -21.14
N TYR A 416 -3.47 20.38 -19.96
CA TYR A 416 -4.29 20.13 -18.80
C TYR A 416 -4.62 21.43 -18.08
N GLN A 417 -5.82 21.50 -17.52
CA GLN A 417 -6.30 22.68 -16.83
C GLN A 417 -7.15 22.27 -15.62
N MET A 418 -6.95 22.96 -14.50
CA MET A 418 -7.79 22.78 -13.32
C MET A 418 -7.83 24.04 -12.46
N THR A 419 -8.79 24.12 -11.55
CA THR A 419 -8.78 25.15 -10.49
C THR A 419 -8.09 24.59 -9.25
N ILE A 420 -7.10 25.31 -8.72
CA ILE A 420 -6.35 24.87 -7.54
C ILE A 420 -7.26 24.95 -6.31
N PRO A 421 -7.36 23.89 -5.49
CA PRO A 421 -8.25 23.87 -4.34
C PRO A 421 -7.84 24.84 -3.22
N LYS A 422 -8.80 25.14 -2.33
CA LYS A 422 -8.54 25.79 -1.05
C LYS A 422 -8.02 24.75 -0.05
N PHE A 423 -6.85 24.99 0.53
CA PHE A 423 -6.10 23.99 1.28
C PHE A 423 -6.76 23.66 2.62
N ASN A 424 -7.36 22.48 2.74
CA ASN A 424 -7.78 21.86 4.00
C ASN A 424 -8.08 20.33 3.90
N MET A 425 -7.28 19.54 3.18
CA MET A 425 -7.66 18.15 2.85
C MET A 425 -6.61 17.06 3.09
N ASN A 426 -7.11 15.84 3.34
CA ASN A 426 -6.38 14.58 3.45
C ASN A 426 -6.22 13.91 2.05
N PRO A 427 -5.05 13.35 1.70
CA PRO A 427 -4.77 12.72 0.39
C PRO A 427 -5.74 11.65 -0.10
N LEU A 428 -6.32 10.85 0.79
CA LEU A 428 -7.21 9.73 0.41
C LEU A 428 -8.54 10.20 -0.20
N ILE A 429 -8.93 11.45 0.04
CA ILE A 429 -10.22 12.02 -0.36
C ILE A 429 -10.22 12.43 -1.83
N ILE A 430 -9.06 12.43 -2.49
CA ILE A 430 -8.95 12.88 -3.89
C ILE A 430 -9.32 11.77 -4.89
N LYS A 431 -9.19 10.51 -4.51
CA LYS A 431 -9.38 9.39 -5.44
C LYS A 431 -10.87 9.14 -5.69
N ARG A 432 -11.26 9.21 -6.97
CA ARG A 432 -12.68 9.18 -7.39
C ARG A 432 -13.14 7.87 -8.00
N VAL A 433 -12.21 6.97 -8.30
CA VAL A 433 -12.48 5.79 -9.13
C VAL A 433 -12.20 4.52 -8.36
N VAL A 434 -13.14 3.58 -8.40
CA VAL A 434 -12.91 2.18 -8.01
C VAL A 434 -12.84 1.33 -9.27
N LEU A 435 -11.78 0.52 -9.38
CA LEU A 435 -11.60 -0.42 -10.48
C LEU A 435 -12.20 -1.77 -10.08
N VAL A 436 -13.19 -2.26 -10.83
CA VAL A 436 -13.64 -3.65 -10.79
C VAL A 436 -12.84 -4.42 -11.86
N GLN A 437 -11.83 -5.14 -11.40
CA GLN A 437 -10.94 -5.90 -12.29
C GLN A 437 -11.44 -7.34 -12.42
N ALA A 438 -11.89 -7.70 -13.61
CA ALA A 438 -12.29 -9.04 -13.97
C ALA A 438 -11.07 -9.93 -14.27
N GLY A 439 -10.93 -11.04 -13.55
CA GLY A 439 -9.76 -11.91 -13.60
C GLY A 439 -8.62 -11.45 -12.68
N TYR A 440 -7.51 -12.21 -12.69
CA TYR A 440 -6.37 -12.02 -11.79
C TYR A 440 -5.07 -11.63 -12.50
N GLU A 441 -5.09 -11.42 -13.82
CA GLU A 441 -3.91 -10.97 -14.56
C GLU A 441 -3.52 -9.56 -14.10
N ARG A 442 -2.32 -9.41 -13.54
CA ARG A 442 -1.81 -8.11 -13.13
C ARG A 442 -1.35 -7.34 -14.36
N GLU A 443 -2.18 -6.42 -14.78
CA GLU A 443 -1.87 -5.47 -15.84
C GLU A 443 -0.89 -4.41 -15.33
N ASN A 444 -0.09 -3.85 -16.24
CA ASN A 444 0.96 -2.89 -15.89
C ASN A 444 0.37 -1.47 -15.73
N ILE A 445 -0.59 -1.31 -14.82
CA ILE A 445 -1.28 -0.04 -14.53
C ILE A 445 -0.93 0.37 -13.10
N PRO A 446 -0.52 1.64 -12.85
CA PRO A 446 -0.27 2.11 -11.50
C PRO A 446 -1.54 2.02 -10.64
N GLU A 447 -1.56 1.12 -9.67
CA GLU A 447 -2.74 0.86 -8.82
C GLU A 447 -3.09 2.06 -7.90
N ASP A 448 -2.11 2.93 -7.64
CA ASP A 448 -2.25 4.10 -6.79
C ASP A 448 -3.11 5.23 -7.39
N ILE A 449 -3.59 5.10 -8.64
CA ILE A 449 -4.57 6.03 -9.22
C ILE A 449 -6.01 5.76 -8.76
N PHE A 450 -6.27 4.55 -8.26
CA PHE A 450 -7.60 4.12 -7.81
C PHE A 450 -7.78 4.32 -6.31
N TYR A 451 -9.00 4.59 -5.89
CA TYR A 451 -9.39 4.55 -4.48
C TYR A 451 -9.28 3.11 -3.95
N ASN A 452 -9.80 2.16 -4.72
CA ASN A 452 -9.75 0.74 -4.43
C ASN A 452 -9.76 -0.08 -5.74
N ILE A 453 -9.27 -1.32 -5.68
CA ILE A 453 -9.30 -2.29 -6.78
C ILE A 453 -9.97 -3.57 -6.30
N ILE A 454 -11.18 -3.82 -6.79
CA ILE A 454 -11.98 -4.99 -6.48
C ILE A 454 -11.75 -6.02 -7.57
N ARG A 455 -11.00 -7.06 -7.25
CA ARG A 455 -10.70 -8.16 -8.19
C ARG A 455 -11.83 -9.19 -8.19
N VAL A 456 -12.26 -9.66 -9.35
CA VAL A 456 -13.36 -10.61 -9.48
C VAL A 456 -12.82 -11.88 -10.11
N ASP A 457 -12.90 -12.99 -9.37
CA ASP A 457 -12.33 -14.27 -9.78
C ASP A 457 -13.15 -14.91 -10.90
N ASN A 458 -12.48 -15.32 -11.99
CA ASN A 458 -13.07 -15.97 -13.16
C ASN A 458 -12.94 -17.51 -13.13
N ARG A 459 -12.13 -18.07 -12.22
CA ARG A 459 -11.89 -19.52 -12.12
C ARG A 459 -13.15 -20.34 -11.81
N PRO A 460 -14.10 -19.88 -10.96
CA PRO A 460 -15.35 -20.61 -10.73
C PRO A 460 -16.11 -20.89 -12.04
N PHE A 461 -16.12 -19.93 -12.96
CA PHE A 461 -16.74 -20.08 -14.28
C PHE A 461 -15.97 -21.08 -15.15
N ILE A 462 -14.65 -20.94 -15.27
CA ILE A 462 -13.81 -21.80 -16.12
C ILE A 462 -13.82 -23.27 -15.65
N GLY A 463 -13.72 -23.51 -14.34
CA GLY A 463 -13.57 -24.85 -13.77
C GLY A 463 -14.89 -25.60 -13.51
N GLY A 464 -15.99 -24.87 -13.31
CA GLY A 464 -17.25 -25.45 -12.88
C GLY A 464 -18.51 -24.86 -13.52
N GLY A 465 -18.40 -23.83 -14.37
CA GLY A 465 -19.55 -23.09 -14.91
C GLY A 465 -20.30 -22.27 -13.86
N LEU A 466 -19.64 -21.92 -12.76
CA LEU A 466 -20.22 -21.16 -11.65
C LEU A 466 -20.21 -19.65 -11.95
N PRO A 467 -21.15 -18.86 -11.38
CA PRO A 467 -21.11 -17.41 -11.45
C PRO A 467 -19.93 -16.83 -10.66
N ASP A 468 -19.63 -15.54 -10.87
CA ASP A 468 -18.74 -14.78 -10.01
C ASP A 468 -19.37 -14.50 -8.63
N PHE A 469 -18.56 -14.12 -7.65
CA PHE A 469 -19.08 -13.70 -6.34
C PHE A 469 -19.48 -12.21 -6.32
N TRP A 470 -20.36 -11.82 -7.25
CA TRP A 470 -20.81 -10.43 -7.43
C TRP A 470 -21.31 -9.77 -6.14
N ALA A 471 -21.93 -10.52 -5.23
CA ALA A 471 -22.50 -9.99 -4.00
C ALA A 471 -21.43 -9.40 -3.06
N ALA A 472 -20.26 -10.03 -2.95
CA ALA A 472 -19.14 -9.50 -2.19
C ALA A 472 -18.55 -8.25 -2.84
N ALA A 473 -18.32 -8.28 -4.16
CA ALA A 473 -17.85 -7.12 -4.92
C ALA A 473 -18.79 -5.92 -4.78
N LEU A 474 -20.11 -6.15 -4.84
CA LEU A 474 -21.10 -5.09 -4.65
C LEU A 474 -21.18 -4.60 -3.20
N CYS A 475 -21.07 -5.50 -2.22
CA CYS A 475 -20.97 -5.15 -0.81
C CYS A 475 -19.77 -4.23 -0.55
N GLU A 476 -18.62 -4.51 -1.16
CA GLU A 476 -17.41 -3.70 -1.08
C GLU A 476 -17.62 -2.33 -1.74
N LEU A 477 -18.18 -2.26 -2.96
CA LEU A 477 -18.50 -1.00 -3.64
C LEU A 477 -19.44 -0.10 -2.81
N ILE A 478 -20.48 -0.67 -2.21
CA ILE A 478 -21.41 0.08 -1.34
C ILE A 478 -20.69 0.57 -0.08
N THR A 479 -19.78 -0.23 0.47
CA THR A 479 -18.95 0.16 1.62
C THR A 479 -18.02 1.32 1.26
N ASP A 480 -17.34 1.22 0.13
CA ASP A 480 -16.44 2.25 -0.40
C ASP A 480 -17.20 3.57 -0.62
N MET A 481 -18.43 3.52 -1.17
CA MET A 481 -19.28 4.70 -1.33
C MET A 481 -19.57 5.41 0.00
N ASN A 482 -19.82 4.63 1.05
CA ASN A 482 -20.13 5.16 2.37
C ASN A 482 -18.88 5.69 3.10
N CYS A 483 -17.67 5.28 2.71
CA CYS A 483 -16.41 5.71 3.32
C CYS A 483 -15.72 6.86 2.58
N ASN A 484 -16.07 7.08 1.31
CA ASN A 484 -15.48 8.11 0.46
C ASN A 484 -16.55 8.85 -0.36
N GLU A 485 -16.85 10.09 0.04
CA GLU A 485 -17.82 10.93 -0.67
C GLU A 485 -17.41 11.22 -2.13
N ASN A 486 -16.11 11.34 -2.40
CA ASN A 486 -15.56 11.64 -3.71
C ASN A 486 -15.45 10.42 -4.64
N PHE A 487 -15.77 9.21 -4.18
CA PHE A 487 -15.94 8.07 -5.07
C PHE A 487 -17.16 8.30 -5.97
N THR A 488 -16.93 8.64 -7.23
CA THR A 488 -17.97 9.00 -8.20
C THR A 488 -18.15 8.00 -9.33
N ASP A 489 -17.11 7.24 -9.69
CA ASP A 489 -17.16 6.42 -10.91
C ASP A 489 -16.59 5.02 -10.69
N ILE A 490 -17.27 4.02 -11.26
CA ILE A 490 -16.87 2.62 -11.26
C ILE A 490 -16.40 2.26 -12.65
N VAL A 491 -15.18 1.72 -12.76
CA VAL A 491 -14.67 1.24 -14.04
C VAL A 491 -14.50 -0.27 -14.01
N ILE A 492 -15.05 -0.95 -15.01
CA ILE A 492 -14.94 -2.41 -15.18
C ILE A 492 -13.94 -2.69 -16.29
N TYR A 493 -12.95 -3.53 -16.01
CA TYR A 493 -11.86 -3.88 -16.93
C TYR A 493 -11.40 -5.33 -16.73
N GLY A 494 -10.97 -6.01 -17.80
CA GLY A 494 -10.42 -7.38 -17.75
C GLY A 494 -11.32 -8.43 -18.41
N ASP A 495 -11.26 -9.69 -17.95
CA ASP A 495 -11.98 -10.85 -18.50
C ASP A 495 -13.47 -10.88 -18.08
N THR A 496 -14.25 -9.96 -18.64
CA THR A 496 -15.68 -9.84 -18.36
C THR A 496 -16.50 -10.99 -18.94
N ASP A 497 -15.99 -11.68 -19.96
CA ASP A 497 -16.66 -12.83 -20.57
C ASP A 497 -16.83 -14.00 -19.59
N ASN A 498 -15.94 -14.12 -18.61
CA ASN A 498 -16.00 -15.13 -17.55
C ASN A 498 -16.42 -14.58 -16.17
N THR A 499 -16.70 -13.26 -16.05
CA THR A 499 -17.16 -12.57 -14.82
C THR A 499 -18.41 -11.72 -15.07
N ARG A 500 -19.43 -12.38 -15.64
CA ARG A 500 -20.59 -11.70 -16.23
C ARG A 500 -21.55 -11.09 -15.21
N LYS A 501 -21.64 -11.60 -13.99
CA LYS A 501 -22.78 -11.28 -13.11
C LYS A 501 -22.60 -9.90 -12.49
N ILE A 502 -21.45 -9.60 -11.90
CA ILE A 502 -21.20 -8.26 -11.35
C ILE A 502 -21.33 -7.18 -12.42
N GLU A 503 -20.80 -7.46 -13.61
CA GLU A 503 -20.91 -6.59 -14.77
C GLU A 503 -22.38 -6.36 -15.17
N GLN A 504 -23.20 -7.42 -15.22
CA GLN A 504 -24.62 -7.31 -15.50
C GLN A 504 -25.36 -6.46 -14.45
N TYR A 505 -25.07 -6.64 -13.16
CA TYR A 505 -25.70 -5.86 -12.09
C TYR A 505 -25.37 -4.37 -12.22
N LEU A 506 -24.10 -4.04 -12.47
CA LEU A 506 -23.64 -2.65 -12.61
C LEU A 506 -24.13 -2.01 -13.92
N LYS A 507 -24.12 -2.73 -15.05
CA LYS A 507 -24.68 -2.25 -16.33
C LYS A 507 -26.18 -1.99 -16.26
N ASN A 508 -26.90 -2.76 -15.44
CA ASN A 508 -28.35 -2.63 -15.27
C ASN A 508 -28.74 -1.91 -13.97
N ILE A 509 -27.86 -1.07 -13.41
CA ILE A 509 -28.14 -0.32 -12.17
C ILE A 509 -29.45 0.48 -12.23
N ASN A 510 -29.79 1.01 -13.41
CA ASN A 510 -31.04 1.72 -13.67
C ASN A 510 -32.31 0.84 -13.54
N LYS A 511 -32.18 -0.49 -13.56
CA LYS A 511 -33.28 -1.45 -13.35
C LYS A 511 -33.48 -1.82 -11.89
N TRP A 512 -32.57 -1.46 -10.98
CA TRP A 512 -32.68 -1.82 -9.57
C TRP A 512 -33.95 -1.23 -8.94
N GLY A 513 -34.67 -2.04 -8.17
CA GLY A 513 -35.96 -1.70 -7.58
C GLY A 513 -37.16 -1.75 -8.54
N LYS A 514 -36.99 -2.10 -9.83
CA LYS A 514 -38.12 -2.35 -10.74
C LYS A 514 -38.69 -3.75 -10.48
N ASN A 515 -40.00 -3.91 -10.72
CA ASN A 515 -40.74 -5.16 -10.52
C ASN A 515 -39.99 -6.36 -11.15
N GLY A 516 -39.48 -7.26 -10.29
CA GLY A 516 -38.71 -8.43 -10.63
C GLY A 516 -37.85 -8.86 -9.43
N LEU A 517 -37.65 -10.17 -9.24
CA LEU A 517 -36.87 -10.69 -8.10
C LEU A 517 -35.38 -10.36 -8.23
N GLU A 518 -34.79 -10.51 -9.42
CA GLU A 518 -33.33 -10.43 -9.65
C GLU A 518 -32.73 -9.02 -9.42
N TYR A 519 -33.51 -7.94 -9.63
CA TYR A 519 -33.04 -6.56 -9.39
C TYR A 519 -33.78 -5.88 -8.24
N GLY A 520 -34.55 -6.62 -7.45
CA GLY A 520 -35.29 -6.07 -6.32
C GLY A 520 -34.35 -5.57 -5.21
N PHE A 521 -34.70 -4.47 -4.54
CA PHE A 521 -33.89 -3.97 -3.42
C PHE A 521 -33.75 -5.01 -2.31
N ASP A 522 -34.84 -5.70 -1.97
CA ASP A 522 -34.83 -6.74 -0.94
C ASP A 522 -33.93 -7.92 -1.33
N TYR A 523 -33.90 -8.29 -2.62
CA TYR A 523 -33.01 -9.34 -3.12
C TYR A 523 -31.54 -8.93 -3.00
N ILE A 524 -31.19 -7.73 -3.48
CA ILE A 524 -29.82 -7.22 -3.40
C ILE A 524 -29.39 -7.02 -1.94
N SER A 525 -30.29 -6.52 -1.10
CA SER A 525 -30.08 -6.36 0.35
C SER A 525 -29.78 -7.69 1.00
N LYS A 526 -30.58 -8.73 0.69
CA LYS A 526 -30.35 -10.08 1.19
C LYS A 526 -29.00 -10.64 0.75
N LYS A 527 -28.63 -10.47 -0.52
CA LYS A 527 -27.37 -10.99 -1.09
C LYS A 527 -26.12 -10.30 -0.57
N THR A 528 -26.19 -8.97 -0.39
CA THR A 528 -25.02 -8.16 -0.01
C THR A 528 -24.93 -7.88 1.48
N TYR A 529 -25.98 -8.20 2.24
CA TYR A 529 -26.14 -7.81 3.65
C TYR A 529 -26.03 -6.28 3.86
N LYS A 530 -26.47 -5.49 2.88
CA LYS A 530 -26.55 -4.03 2.93
C LYS A 530 -28.00 -3.58 3.11
N SER A 531 -28.19 -2.41 3.71
CA SER A 531 -29.52 -1.85 3.90
C SER A 531 -30.13 -1.43 2.55
N ASN A 532 -31.45 -1.51 2.43
CA ASN A 532 -32.16 -0.98 1.25
C ASN A 532 -31.84 0.52 1.03
N GLN A 533 -31.62 1.29 2.10
CA GLN A 533 -31.25 2.70 1.99
C GLN A 533 -29.88 2.89 1.33
N ASP A 534 -28.87 2.10 1.72
CA ASP A 534 -27.54 2.16 1.10
C ASP A 534 -27.60 1.77 -0.38
N ILE A 535 -28.40 0.76 -0.73
CA ILE A 535 -28.55 0.29 -2.11
C ILE A 535 -29.25 1.34 -2.97
N ILE A 536 -30.28 2.02 -2.44
CA ILE A 536 -30.96 3.12 -3.14
C ILE A 536 -29.97 4.27 -3.37
N LYS A 537 -29.23 4.70 -2.36
CA LYS A 537 -28.19 5.74 -2.49
C LYS A 537 -27.14 5.35 -3.53
N PHE A 538 -26.69 4.09 -3.51
CA PHE A 538 -25.73 3.57 -4.47
C PHE A 538 -26.26 3.64 -5.90
N LYS A 539 -27.50 3.20 -6.10
CA LYS A 539 -28.18 3.30 -7.39
C LYS A 539 -28.24 4.76 -7.87
N GLU A 540 -28.70 5.67 -7.02
CA GLU A 540 -28.84 7.09 -7.36
C GLU A 540 -27.50 7.73 -7.72
N LYS A 541 -26.43 7.41 -6.96
CA LYS A 541 -25.09 7.95 -7.17
C LYS A 541 -24.44 7.44 -8.45
N PHE A 542 -24.52 6.13 -8.72
CA PHE A 542 -23.75 5.50 -9.79
C PHE A 542 -24.52 5.27 -11.10
N THR A 543 -25.80 5.62 -11.17
CA THR A 543 -26.54 5.58 -12.44
C THR A 543 -25.92 6.56 -13.44
N GLY A 544 -25.32 6.04 -14.52
CA GLY A 544 -24.60 6.85 -15.52
C GLY A 544 -23.10 7.01 -15.25
N HIS A 545 -22.61 6.47 -14.13
CA HIS A 545 -21.21 6.55 -13.68
C HIS A 545 -20.53 5.16 -13.57
N VAL A 546 -21.07 4.19 -14.31
CA VAL A 546 -20.44 2.88 -14.49
C VAL A 546 -19.90 2.83 -15.91
N CYS A 547 -18.58 2.71 -16.04
CA CYS A 547 -17.91 2.60 -17.33
C CYS A 547 -17.33 1.20 -17.53
N HIS A 548 -17.40 0.70 -18.76
CA HIS A 548 -16.80 -0.57 -19.15
C HIS A 548 -15.76 -0.30 -20.24
N VAL A 549 -14.52 -0.63 -19.97
CA VAL A 549 -13.37 -0.38 -20.85
C VAL A 549 -12.70 -1.69 -21.24
N LYS A 550 -12.21 -1.76 -22.47
CA LYS A 550 -11.55 -2.97 -23.01
C LYS A 550 -10.04 -2.82 -23.10
N THR A 551 -9.55 -1.58 -23.14
CA THR A 551 -8.13 -1.28 -23.28
C THR A 551 -7.64 -0.40 -22.15
N LYS A 552 -6.34 -0.47 -21.89
CA LYS A 552 -5.68 0.41 -20.93
C LYS A 552 -5.81 1.89 -21.31
N ASP A 553 -5.74 2.24 -22.58
CA ASP A 553 -5.88 3.63 -23.03
C ASP A 553 -7.28 4.18 -22.76
N GLU A 554 -8.33 3.38 -23.01
CA GLU A 554 -9.71 3.74 -22.64
C GLU A 554 -9.87 3.97 -21.14
N LEU A 555 -9.21 3.15 -20.31
CA LEU A 555 -9.20 3.33 -18.85
C LEU A 555 -8.56 4.67 -18.45
N ILE A 556 -7.37 4.97 -18.99
CA ILE A 556 -6.65 6.22 -18.70
C ILE A 556 -7.46 7.43 -19.16
N ASP A 557 -8.06 7.37 -20.35
CA ASP A 557 -8.92 8.42 -20.91
C ASP A 557 -10.14 8.68 -20.03
N HIS A 558 -10.77 7.62 -19.53
CA HIS A 558 -11.91 7.74 -18.65
C HIS A 558 -11.53 8.41 -17.32
N ILE A 559 -10.46 7.94 -16.67
CA ILE A 559 -9.97 8.52 -15.41
C ILE A 559 -9.58 10.00 -15.60
N TYR A 560 -8.93 10.31 -16.73
CA TYR A 560 -8.58 11.68 -17.08
C TYR A 560 -9.80 12.58 -17.16
N ASN A 561 -10.84 12.15 -17.88
CA ASN A 561 -12.08 12.91 -18.03
C ASN A 561 -12.76 13.18 -16.69
N ILE A 562 -12.71 12.23 -15.75
CA ILE A 562 -13.25 12.39 -14.40
C ILE A 562 -12.53 13.51 -13.66
N TYR A 563 -11.19 13.52 -13.66
CA TYR A 563 -10.41 14.56 -12.98
C TYR A 563 -10.50 15.92 -13.65
N ASN A 564 -10.81 15.96 -14.95
CA ASN A 564 -11.05 17.20 -15.69
C ASN A 564 -12.47 17.78 -15.44
N ASP A 565 -13.42 16.98 -14.95
CA ASP A 565 -14.75 17.46 -14.53
C ASP A 565 -14.62 18.17 -13.17
N ASN A 566 -14.65 19.51 -13.16
CA ASN A 566 -14.43 20.41 -12.00
C ASN A 566 -15.47 20.27 -10.84
N LYS A 567 -16.21 19.16 -10.76
CA LYS A 567 -17.24 18.88 -9.75
C LYS A 567 -16.72 18.26 -8.46
N MET A 568 -15.41 18.24 -8.25
CA MET A 568 -14.81 17.61 -7.09
C MET A 568 -15.15 18.37 -5.79
N ASN A 569 -15.59 17.65 -4.75
CA ASN A 569 -15.77 18.23 -3.42
C ASN A 569 -14.43 18.26 -2.70
N TRP A 570 -13.89 19.47 -2.53
CA TRP A 570 -12.61 19.70 -1.88
C TRP A 570 -12.71 19.85 -0.35
N ASP A 571 -13.86 19.59 0.27
CA ASP A 571 -14.07 19.68 1.73
C ASP A 571 -14.63 18.38 2.36
N ALA A 572 -14.56 17.23 1.66
CA ALA A 572 -15.10 15.95 2.16
C ALA A 572 -14.27 15.39 3.35
N GLU A 573 -14.91 14.63 4.25
CA GLU A 573 -14.27 13.91 5.37
C GLU A 573 -14.16 12.40 5.09
N ILE A 574 -13.14 11.74 5.66
CA ILE A 574 -13.03 10.27 5.62
C ILE A 574 -13.81 9.68 6.78
N ILE A 575 -14.76 8.82 6.45
CA ILE A 575 -15.39 7.94 7.43
C ILE A 575 -14.56 6.65 7.43
N GLU A 576 -13.91 6.32 8.55
CA GLU A 576 -13.15 5.08 8.68
C GLU A 576 -14.05 3.88 8.34
N LYS A 577 -13.51 2.93 7.55
CA LYS A 577 -14.21 1.67 7.27
C LYS A 577 -14.56 1.01 8.61
N PRO A 578 -15.85 0.77 8.93
CA PRO A 578 -16.23 0.22 10.22
C PRO A 578 -15.64 -1.18 10.38
N PHE A 579 -14.60 -1.29 11.21
CA PHE A 579 -13.99 -2.57 11.55
C PHE A 579 -14.80 -3.22 12.68
N SER A 580 -15.71 -4.12 12.32
CA SER A 580 -16.50 -4.87 13.32
C SER A 580 -15.82 -6.21 13.65
N SER A 581 -14.96 -6.17 14.67
CA SER A 581 -14.34 -7.35 15.30
C SER A 581 -15.24 -8.05 16.33
N ARG A 582 -16.49 -7.59 16.55
CA ARG A 582 -17.35 -8.12 17.61
C ARG A 582 -18.07 -9.41 17.20
N ARG A 583 -17.99 -10.43 18.07
CA ARG A 583 -18.94 -11.55 18.11
C ARG A 583 -20.30 -11.01 18.57
N PHE A 584 -21.33 -11.19 17.76
CA PHE A 584 -22.69 -10.71 18.02
C PHE A 584 -23.68 -11.85 17.87
N LEU A 585 -23.72 -12.75 18.84
CA LEU A 585 -24.84 -13.68 19.01
C LEU A 585 -25.52 -13.33 20.33
N ASP A 586 -26.79 -12.94 20.28
CA ASP A 586 -27.64 -12.70 21.45
C ASP A 586 -28.38 -13.99 21.89
N ARG A 587 -27.93 -15.15 21.39
CA ARG A 587 -28.30 -16.49 21.88
C ARG A 587 -27.10 -17.40 21.90
N GLN A 588 -26.91 -18.12 23.01
CA GLN A 588 -26.14 -19.36 23.01
C GLN A 588 -26.94 -20.41 22.25
N LEU A 589 -26.64 -20.58 20.97
CA LEU A 589 -27.00 -21.80 20.26
C LEU A 589 -26.24 -22.96 20.94
N ALA A 590 -26.93 -24.06 21.21
CA ALA A 590 -26.38 -25.23 21.91
C ALA A 590 -25.38 -25.98 21.02
N TYR A 591 -24.24 -25.37 20.74
CA TYR A 591 -23.14 -25.94 19.95
C TYR A 591 -22.19 -26.80 20.79
N ASN A 592 -22.43 -26.91 22.09
CA ASN A 592 -21.58 -27.67 23.02
C ASN A 592 -21.52 -29.18 22.71
N ASP A 593 -22.40 -29.68 21.84
CA ASP A 593 -22.41 -31.07 21.37
C ASP A 593 -21.76 -31.27 19.99
N ILE A 594 -21.26 -30.19 19.35
CA ILE A 594 -20.49 -30.29 18.09
C ILE A 594 -19.00 -30.38 18.44
N ARG A 595 -18.51 -31.61 18.64
CA ARG A 595 -17.06 -31.91 18.52
C ARG A 595 -16.76 -32.26 17.08
N LEU A 596 -16.20 -31.32 16.32
CA LEU A 596 -15.61 -31.60 15.02
C LEU A 596 -14.12 -31.28 15.11
N ASP A 597 -13.28 -32.31 15.01
CA ASP A 597 -11.88 -32.14 14.64
C ASP A 597 -11.80 -31.82 13.14
N LEU A 598 -10.65 -31.36 12.66
CA LEU A 598 -10.37 -30.99 11.25
C LEU A 598 -10.77 -32.06 10.19
N TYR A 599 -11.06 -33.29 10.60
CA TYR A 599 -11.37 -34.43 9.73
C TYR A 599 -12.85 -34.78 9.64
N ASP A 600 -13.68 -34.21 10.52
CA ASP A 600 -15.10 -34.53 10.59
C ASP A 600 -15.88 -33.32 10.05
N GLY A 601 -16.36 -33.41 8.80
CA GLY A 601 -17.32 -32.43 8.30
C GLY A 601 -18.69 -32.58 9.00
N CYS A 602 -19.77 -32.09 8.41
CA CYS A 602 -21.07 -32.07 9.10
C CYS A 602 -22.07 -33.12 8.61
N LYS A 603 -23.00 -33.52 9.49
CA LYS A 603 -24.19 -34.29 9.13
C LYS A 603 -25.43 -33.43 9.31
N ALA A 604 -26.28 -33.37 8.30
CA ALA A 604 -27.48 -32.54 8.27
C ALA A 604 -28.68 -33.32 7.69
N LYS A 605 -29.90 -32.80 7.83
CA LYS A 605 -31.07 -33.42 7.18
C LYS A 605 -31.14 -33.01 5.71
N SER A 606 -31.02 -31.73 5.43
CA SER A 606 -31.19 -31.15 4.10
C SER A 606 -30.10 -30.15 3.70
N ILE A 607 -30.19 -29.60 2.49
CA ILE A 607 -29.29 -28.55 2.00
C ILE A 607 -29.48 -27.27 2.85
N SER A 608 -30.74 -26.94 3.18
CA SER A 608 -31.11 -25.81 4.05
C SER A 608 -30.42 -25.85 5.42
N ASP A 609 -30.32 -27.04 6.04
CA ASP A 609 -29.58 -27.22 7.29
C ASP A 609 -28.06 -27.19 7.08
N ALA A 610 -27.56 -27.88 6.04
CA ALA A 610 -26.13 -28.10 5.85
C ALA A 610 -25.38 -26.80 5.56
N PHE A 611 -25.94 -25.94 4.71
CA PHE A 611 -25.27 -24.74 4.24
C PHE A 611 -24.83 -23.77 5.36
N PRO A 612 -25.73 -23.29 6.24
CA PRO A 612 -25.34 -22.41 7.34
C PRO A 612 -24.40 -23.09 8.35
N ILE A 613 -24.54 -24.40 8.60
CA ILE A 613 -23.63 -25.16 9.47
C ILE A 613 -22.20 -25.13 8.92
N VAL A 614 -22.03 -25.33 7.61
CA VAL A 614 -20.71 -25.32 6.97
C VAL A 614 -20.04 -23.95 7.08
N LEU A 615 -20.79 -22.88 6.81
CA LEU A 615 -20.27 -21.51 6.95
C LEU A 615 -19.87 -21.20 8.40
N GLU A 616 -20.64 -21.70 9.38
CA GLU A 616 -20.34 -21.51 10.80
C GLU A 616 -19.09 -22.29 11.24
N ILE A 617 -18.89 -23.50 10.71
CA ILE A 617 -17.67 -24.29 10.95
C ILE A 617 -16.45 -23.55 10.40
N LEU A 618 -16.51 -23.09 9.14
CA LEU A 618 -15.44 -22.29 8.54
C LEU A 618 -15.16 -21.03 9.36
N ARG A 619 -16.20 -20.31 9.80
CA ARG A 619 -16.06 -19.08 10.60
C ARG A 619 -15.37 -19.31 11.95
N ASN A 620 -15.65 -20.43 12.62
CA ASN A 620 -15.11 -20.74 13.95
C ASN A 620 -13.84 -21.60 13.94
N SER A 621 -13.41 -22.07 12.77
CA SER A 621 -12.19 -22.86 12.65
C SER A 621 -10.97 -22.03 13.07
N ASN A 622 -10.09 -22.63 13.86
CA ASN A 622 -8.85 -21.97 14.28
C ASN A 622 -7.99 -21.66 13.06
N ARG A 623 -7.60 -20.39 12.92
CA ARG A 623 -6.68 -19.95 11.87
C ARG A 623 -5.27 -20.36 12.25
N THR A 624 -4.67 -21.22 11.44
CA THR A 624 -3.27 -21.64 11.54
C THR A 624 -2.55 -21.28 10.24
N LYS A 625 -1.22 -21.34 10.22
CA LYS A 625 -0.46 -21.14 8.98
C LYS A 625 -0.73 -22.25 7.94
N GLU A 626 -1.24 -23.40 8.37
CA GLU A 626 -1.47 -24.56 7.51
C GLU A 626 -2.80 -24.49 6.75
N ASN A 627 -3.79 -23.78 7.29
CA ASN A 627 -5.12 -23.64 6.68
C ASN A 627 -5.42 -22.22 6.16
N SER A 628 -4.46 -21.30 6.26
CA SER A 628 -4.52 -19.96 5.67
C SER A 628 -3.77 -19.96 4.34
N ILE A 629 -4.50 -19.95 3.24
CA ILE A 629 -3.92 -19.92 1.89
C ILE A 629 -4.13 -18.56 1.24
N ILE A 630 -3.29 -18.24 0.26
CA ILE A 630 -3.41 -17.03 -0.56
C ILE A 630 -3.72 -17.47 -1.98
N ASP A 631 -4.79 -16.93 -2.56
CA ASP A 631 -5.12 -17.22 -3.96
C ASP A 631 -4.24 -16.45 -4.94
N GLN A 632 -4.41 -16.69 -6.24
CA GLN A 632 -3.64 -16.02 -7.29
C GLN A 632 -3.90 -14.51 -7.38
N ALA A 633 -5.03 -14.04 -6.84
CA ALA A 633 -5.36 -12.62 -6.71
C ALA A 633 -4.76 -11.98 -5.44
N GLY A 634 -4.08 -12.75 -4.59
CA GLY A 634 -3.49 -12.29 -3.34
C GLY A 634 -4.47 -12.23 -2.17
N ARG A 635 -5.65 -12.85 -2.28
CA ARG A 635 -6.66 -12.87 -1.21
C ARG A 635 -6.40 -13.99 -0.24
N GLU A 636 -6.55 -13.67 1.05
CA GLU A 636 -6.52 -14.68 2.11
C GLU A 636 -7.82 -15.49 2.12
N LEU A 637 -7.66 -16.80 2.08
CA LEU A 637 -8.73 -17.78 2.21
C LEU A 637 -8.44 -18.68 3.41
N LEU A 638 -9.50 -19.10 4.08
CA LEU A 638 -9.43 -20.25 4.97
C LEU A 638 -9.77 -21.51 4.18
N GLU A 639 -8.95 -22.55 4.30
CA GLU A 639 -9.14 -23.84 3.63
C GLU A 639 -9.33 -24.99 4.65
N LEU A 640 -10.36 -25.80 4.44
CA LEU A 640 -10.56 -27.08 5.10
C LEU A 640 -10.38 -28.19 4.07
N THR A 641 -9.48 -29.14 4.37
CA THR A 641 -9.19 -30.25 3.46
C THR A 641 -10.08 -31.46 3.75
N ASN A 642 -10.50 -32.16 2.70
CA ASN A 642 -11.33 -33.38 2.78
C ASN A 642 -12.64 -33.21 3.59
N PHE A 643 -13.24 -32.03 3.53
CA PHE A 643 -14.45 -31.71 4.27
C PHE A 643 -15.66 -32.51 3.74
N LYS A 644 -16.31 -33.29 4.61
CA LYS A 644 -17.42 -34.18 4.26
C LYS A 644 -18.76 -33.71 4.82
N ILE A 645 -19.74 -33.49 3.96
CA ILE A 645 -21.12 -33.17 4.32
C ILE A 645 -21.98 -34.40 4.05
N THR A 646 -22.79 -34.84 5.01
CA THR A 646 -23.73 -35.96 4.82
C THR A 646 -25.16 -35.49 5.02
N LEU A 647 -25.96 -35.56 3.95
CA LEU A 647 -27.40 -35.27 3.98
C LEU A 647 -28.17 -36.56 4.23
N SER A 648 -28.97 -36.58 5.30
CA SER A 648 -29.73 -37.76 5.71
C SER A 648 -31.11 -37.87 5.05
N THR A 649 -31.71 -36.75 4.65
CA THR A 649 -32.98 -36.68 3.90
C THR A 649 -32.83 -35.66 2.75
N PRO A 650 -31.94 -35.92 1.78
CA PRO A 650 -31.62 -34.97 0.73
C PRO A 650 -32.84 -34.72 -0.16
N LYS A 651 -33.13 -33.44 -0.41
CA LYS A 651 -34.08 -32.96 -1.42
C LYS A 651 -33.53 -31.72 -2.09
N SER A 652 -33.60 -31.64 -3.41
CA SER A 652 -33.04 -30.50 -4.15
C SER A 652 -33.80 -29.20 -3.88
N ASN A 653 -35.10 -29.28 -3.57
CA ASN A 653 -35.93 -28.12 -3.28
C ASN A 653 -35.91 -27.64 -1.81
N ASP A 654 -35.19 -28.33 -0.93
CA ASP A 654 -35.05 -27.95 0.48
C ASP A 654 -33.80 -27.06 0.66
N LEU A 655 -33.93 -25.82 0.19
CA LEU A 655 -32.87 -24.82 0.07
C LEU A 655 -32.92 -23.83 1.24
N PRO A 656 -31.77 -23.26 1.65
CA PRO A 656 -31.77 -22.18 2.64
C PRO A 656 -32.42 -20.92 2.05
N ASP A 657 -33.04 -20.11 2.91
CA ASP A 657 -33.78 -18.91 2.50
C ASP A 657 -32.94 -17.92 1.69
N TYR A 658 -31.63 -17.88 1.91
CA TYR A 658 -30.69 -17.11 1.11
C TYR A 658 -30.72 -17.46 -0.39
N TYR A 659 -31.00 -18.71 -0.75
CA TYR A 659 -31.09 -19.19 -2.15
C TYR A 659 -32.52 -19.39 -2.65
N SER A 660 -33.54 -19.09 -1.84
CA SER A 660 -34.96 -19.22 -2.24
C SER A 660 -35.31 -18.42 -3.50
N PHE A 661 -34.63 -17.30 -3.74
CA PHE A 661 -34.80 -16.45 -4.93
C PHE A 661 -33.96 -16.88 -6.13
N ASP A 662 -33.01 -17.81 -5.95
CA ASP A 662 -32.05 -18.24 -6.98
C ASP A 662 -32.38 -19.61 -7.58
N ILE A 663 -33.60 -20.12 -7.39
CA ILE A 663 -34.02 -21.44 -7.90
C ILE A 663 -33.75 -21.55 -9.41
N ALA A 664 -34.09 -20.51 -10.18
CA ALA A 664 -33.83 -20.49 -11.63
C ALA A 664 -32.33 -20.59 -11.97
N GLU A 665 -31.46 -20.01 -11.14
CA GLU A 665 -30.01 -20.09 -11.32
C GLU A 665 -29.46 -21.47 -10.93
N LEU A 666 -29.95 -22.03 -9.83
CA LEU A 666 -29.64 -23.41 -9.42
C LEU A 666 -30.04 -24.41 -10.51
N GLU A 667 -31.23 -24.25 -11.10
CA GLU A 667 -31.70 -25.06 -12.22
C GLU A 667 -30.88 -24.86 -13.49
N LYS A 668 -30.54 -23.61 -13.82
CA LYS A 668 -29.67 -23.30 -14.95
C LYS A 668 -28.30 -23.97 -14.80
N TYR A 669 -27.72 -23.94 -13.60
CA TYR A 669 -26.48 -24.63 -13.30
C TYR A 669 -26.61 -26.15 -13.45
N TYR A 670 -27.65 -26.76 -12.88
CA TYR A 670 -27.95 -28.18 -13.07
C TYR A 670 -28.02 -28.56 -14.55
N ASN A 671 -28.76 -27.77 -15.33
CA ASN A 671 -28.90 -27.97 -16.77
C ASN A 671 -27.57 -27.84 -17.53
N ALA A 672 -26.71 -26.90 -17.14
CA ALA A 672 -25.41 -26.71 -17.76
C ALA A 672 -24.40 -27.82 -17.41
N THR A 673 -24.60 -28.53 -16.29
CA THR A 673 -23.62 -29.46 -15.73
C THR A 673 -23.99 -30.94 -15.80
N PHE A 674 -25.27 -31.32 -15.60
CA PHE A 674 -25.70 -32.71 -15.48
C PHE A 674 -26.88 -33.13 -16.39
N ALA A 675 -27.83 -32.23 -16.67
CA ALA A 675 -29.15 -32.63 -17.18
C ALA A 675 -29.12 -33.25 -18.58
N TYR A 676 -28.32 -32.71 -19.50
CA TYR A 676 -28.25 -33.14 -20.89
C TYR A 676 -26.92 -33.82 -21.20
N ASP A 677 -26.89 -34.66 -22.23
CA ASP A 677 -25.67 -35.40 -22.62
C ASP A 677 -24.48 -34.48 -22.90
N GLU A 678 -24.70 -33.29 -23.46
CA GLU A 678 -23.66 -32.28 -23.75
C GLU A 678 -23.23 -31.42 -22.53
N SER A 679 -23.90 -31.59 -21.39
CA SER A 679 -23.62 -30.83 -20.16
C SER A 679 -22.20 -31.07 -19.65
N LEU A 680 -21.64 -30.09 -18.93
CA LEU A 680 -20.23 -30.04 -18.56
C LEU A 680 -19.70 -31.36 -17.97
N PHE A 681 -20.37 -31.94 -16.97
CA PHE A 681 -19.95 -33.19 -16.36
C PHE A 681 -20.56 -34.41 -17.06
N ARG A 682 -21.82 -34.33 -17.47
CA ARG A 682 -22.55 -35.44 -18.12
C ARG A 682 -21.80 -35.99 -19.34
N LYS A 683 -21.31 -35.13 -20.24
CA LYS A 683 -20.57 -35.57 -21.43
C LYS A 683 -19.29 -36.33 -21.10
N ARG A 684 -18.65 -36.03 -19.96
CA ARG A 684 -17.44 -36.76 -19.51
C ARG A 684 -17.81 -38.09 -18.88
N MET A 685 -18.94 -38.18 -18.19
CA MET A 685 -19.47 -39.45 -17.68
C MET A 685 -19.91 -40.40 -18.80
N LEU A 686 -20.21 -39.89 -19.99
CA LEU A 686 -20.56 -40.73 -21.15
C LEU A 686 -19.33 -41.32 -21.88
N ILE A 687 -18.12 -40.83 -21.58
CA ILE A 687 -16.87 -41.37 -22.15
C ILE A 687 -16.73 -42.85 -21.79
N ASP A 688 -16.29 -43.66 -22.75
CA ASP A 688 -16.11 -45.12 -22.63
C ASP A 688 -17.37 -45.87 -22.15
N ASN A 689 -18.55 -45.28 -22.36
CA ASN A 689 -19.84 -45.87 -21.99
C ASN A 689 -19.99 -46.15 -20.48
N GLN A 690 -19.16 -45.53 -19.62
CA GLN A 690 -19.14 -45.85 -18.19
C GLN A 690 -20.48 -45.57 -17.50
N PHE A 691 -21.21 -44.55 -17.93
CA PHE A 691 -22.50 -44.17 -17.34
C PHE A 691 -23.58 -45.22 -17.57
N ASP A 692 -23.72 -45.72 -18.80
CA ASP A 692 -24.69 -46.76 -19.12
C ASP A 692 -24.31 -48.09 -18.47
N VAL A 693 -23.02 -48.43 -18.44
CA VAL A 693 -22.52 -49.61 -17.73
C VAL A 693 -22.82 -49.53 -16.24
N MET A 694 -22.64 -48.37 -15.62
CA MET A 694 -23.00 -48.13 -14.22
C MET A 694 -24.50 -48.37 -13.99
N LEU A 695 -25.37 -47.77 -14.82
CA LEU A 695 -26.82 -47.94 -14.67
C LEU A 695 -27.23 -49.40 -14.84
N GLN A 696 -26.73 -50.10 -15.86
CA GLN A 696 -26.99 -51.52 -16.08
C GLN A 696 -26.51 -52.37 -14.89
N HIS A 697 -25.33 -52.06 -14.35
CA HIS A 697 -24.79 -52.76 -13.19
C HIS A 697 -25.69 -52.61 -11.96
N VAL A 698 -26.11 -51.38 -11.64
CA VAL A 698 -26.95 -51.09 -10.46
C VAL A 698 -28.34 -51.69 -10.63
N VAL A 699 -28.96 -51.53 -11.80
CA VAL A 699 -30.28 -52.13 -12.12
C VAL A 699 -30.19 -53.65 -11.99
N SER A 700 -29.20 -54.30 -12.61
CA SER A 700 -29.02 -55.76 -12.50
C SER A 700 -28.79 -56.24 -11.07
N ALA A 701 -28.06 -55.46 -10.26
CA ALA A 701 -27.84 -55.77 -8.85
C ALA A 701 -29.13 -55.69 -8.00
N ILE A 702 -30.09 -54.86 -8.40
CA ILE A 702 -31.38 -54.71 -7.73
C ILE A 702 -32.36 -55.78 -8.22
N SER A 703 -32.48 -55.97 -9.53
CA SER A 703 -33.49 -56.86 -10.11
C SER A 703 -33.17 -58.34 -9.92
N ASN A 704 -31.88 -58.73 -9.90
CA ASN A 704 -31.50 -60.13 -9.76
C ASN A 704 -31.29 -60.54 -8.30
N LYS A 705 -32.23 -61.34 -7.75
CA LYS A 705 -32.19 -61.84 -6.36
C LYS A 705 -30.91 -62.59 -5.99
N GLU A 706 -30.29 -63.30 -6.94
CA GLU A 706 -29.01 -64.00 -6.72
C GLU A 706 -27.80 -63.06 -6.66
N LYS A 707 -27.95 -61.81 -7.14
CA LYS A 707 -26.89 -60.78 -7.16
C LYS A 707 -27.09 -59.67 -6.13
N ARG A 708 -28.13 -59.75 -5.28
CA ARG A 708 -28.42 -58.80 -4.19
C ARG A 708 -27.42 -58.92 -3.01
N TYR A 709 -26.18 -58.51 -3.25
CA TYR A 709 -25.15 -58.41 -2.21
C TYR A 709 -24.95 -56.96 -1.77
N ALA A 710 -24.71 -56.73 -0.47
CA ALA A 710 -24.48 -55.39 0.11
C ALA A 710 -23.19 -54.68 -0.38
N THR A 711 -22.41 -55.32 -1.26
CA THR A 711 -21.10 -54.85 -1.76
C THR A 711 -21.12 -54.36 -3.20
N ARG A 712 -22.26 -54.42 -3.91
CA ARG A 712 -22.37 -53.98 -5.31
C ARG A 712 -22.46 -52.46 -5.41
N ARG A 713 -21.30 -51.82 -5.52
CA ARG A 713 -21.10 -50.37 -5.60
C ARG A 713 -20.59 -50.00 -6.99
N ALA A 714 -20.95 -48.82 -7.46
CA ALA A 714 -20.43 -48.30 -8.72
C ALA A 714 -19.78 -46.93 -8.53
N VAL A 715 -18.79 -46.63 -9.36
CA VAL A 715 -18.09 -45.34 -9.39
C VAL A 715 -18.10 -44.82 -10.82
N LEU A 716 -18.54 -43.58 -10.99
CA LEU A 716 -18.32 -42.78 -12.18
C LEU A 716 -17.12 -41.88 -11.95
N VAL A 717 -16.23 -41.81 -12.93
CA VAL A 717 -15.04 -40.95 -12.91
C VAL A 717 -15.23 -39.82 -13.91
N VAL A 718 -14.97 -38.60 -13.47
CA VAL A 718 -15.06 -37.39 -14.29
C VAL A 718 -13.62 -36.95 -14.66
N PRO A 719 -13.12 -37.27 -15.86
CA PRO A 719 -11.77 -36.88 -16.28
C PRO A 719 -11.61 -35.37 -16.41
N ASN A 720 -10.37 -34.90 -16.24
CA ASN A 720 -9.98 -33.50 -16.47
C ASN A 720 -10.24 -33.06 -17.92
N LYS A 721 -10.43 -31.74 -18.12
CA LYS A 721 -10.52 -31.15 -19.45
C LYS A 721 -9.11 -30.95 -20.01
N VAL A 722 -8.81 -31.60 -21.13
CA VAL A 722 -7.56 -31.43 -21.89
C VAL A 722 -7.92 -30.83 -23.24
N GLU A 723 -7.53 -29.58 -23.50
CA GLU A 723 -7.74 -28.93 -24.81
C GLU A 723 -6.53 -29.13 -25.72
N ASN A 724 -5.31 -29.01 -25.20
CA ASN A 724 -4.05 -29.36 -25.85
C ASN A 724 -2.94 -29.62 -24.80
N GLU A 725 -1.74 -30.02 -25.21
CA GLU A 725 -0.63 -30.38 -24.30
C GLU A 725 -0.22 -29.26 -23.32
N SER A 726 -0.49 -28.00 -23.68
CA SER A 726 -0.16 -26.82 -22.87
C SER A 726 -1.37 -26.18 -22.16
N ASN A 727 -2.59 -26.62 -22.44
CA ASN A 727 -3.83 -26.09 -21.88
C ASN A 727 -4.74 -27.22 -21.38
N TYR A 728 -4.64 -27.47 -20.08
CA TYR A 728 -5.48 -28.41 -19.35
C TYR A 728 -6.11 -27.69 -18.15
N SER A 729 -7.39 -27.94 -17.92
CA SER A 729 -8.16 -27.34 -16.83
C SER A 729 -8.82 -28.44 -15.99
N PRO A 730 -8.42 -28.63 -14.73
CA PRO A 730 -9.03 -29.64 -13.87
C PRO A 730 -10.46 -29.24 -13.50
N LEU A 731 -11.40 -30.16 -13.69
CA LEU A 731 -12.82 -29.92 -13.39
C LEU A 731 -13.09 -29.92 -11.88
N GLY A 732 -14.23 -29.34 -11.50
CA GLY A 732 -14.69 -29.32 -10.10
C GLY A 732 -15.08 -30.70 -9.56
N LEU A 733 -15.92 -31.45 -10.28
CA LEU A 733 -16.36 -32.80 -9.90
C LEU A 733 -15.32 -33.84 -10.33
N VAL A 734 -15.00 -34.78 -9.43
CA VAL A 734 -14.00 -35.84 -9.63
C VAL A 734 -14.66 -37.21 -9.82
N SER A 735 -15.60 -37.56 -8.94
CA SER A 735 -16.27 -38.85 -9.00
C SER A 735 -17.64 -38.85 -8.34
N ILE A 736 -18.47 -39.81 -8.77
CA ILE A 736 -19.74 -40.12 -8.14
C ILE A 736 -19.75 -41.61 -7.78
N TRP A 737 -19.89 -41.90 -6.51
CA TRP A 737 -20.08 -43.24 -6.00
C TRP A 737 -21.56 -43.49 -5.70
N LEU A 738 -22.10 -44.61 -6.18
CA LEU A 738 -23.46 -45.06 -5.92
C LEU A 738 -23.45 -46.41 -5.20
N ALA A 739 -24.30 -46.54 -4.19
CA ALA A 739 -24.45 -47.78 -3.43
C ALA A 739 -25.92 -48.08 -3.06
N PRO A 740 -26.53 -49.11 -3.69
CA PRO A 740 -27.81 -49.63 -3.22
C PRO A 740 -27.65 -50.38 -1.90
N ARG A 741 -28.53 -50.09 -0.94
CA ARG A 741 -28.72 -50.79 0.33
C ARG A 741 -30.10 -51.42 0.38
N PHE A 742 -30.15 -52.69 0.72
CA PHE A 742 -31.37 -53.46 0.83
C PHE A 742 -31.88 -53.41 2.27
N ILE A 743 -33.04 -52.80 2.48
CA ILE A 743 -33.66 -52.63 3.80
C ILE A 743 -35.07 -53.21 3.72
N SER A 744 -35.24 -54.45 4.20
CA SER A 744 -36.51 -55.19 4.17
C SER A 744 -37.14 -55.24 2.77
N ASP A 745 -38.23 -54.49 2.54
CA ASP A 745 -39.01 -54.42 1.31
C ASP A 745 -38.57 -53.29 0.35
N LYS A 746 -37.53 -52.53 0.73
CA LYS A 746 -37.10 -51.30 0.05
C LYS A 746 -35.64 -51.36 -0.33
N VAL A 747 -35.30 -50.70 -1.43
CA VAL A 747 -33.92 -50.41 -1.81
C VAL A 747 -33.69 -48.92 -1.65
N VAL A 748 -32.62 -48.59 -0.93
CA VAL A 748 -32.19 -47.21 -0.70
C VAL A 748 -30.87 -47.00 -1.41
N ILE A 749 -30.78 -46.02 -2.30
CA ILE A 749 -29.55 -45.74 -3.06
C ILE A 749 -28.83 -44.57 -2.41
N ASP A 750 -27.67 -44.82 -1.81
CA ASP A 750 -26.80 -43.76 -1.32
C ASP A 750 -25.87 -43.27 -2.43
N PHE A 751 -25.55 -41.98 -2.38
CA PHE A 751 -24.62 -41.33 -3.29
C PHE A 751 -23.47 -40.70 -2.51
N SER A 752 -22.29 -40.66 -3.10
CA SER A 752 -21.18 -39.83 -2.63
C SER A 752 -20.54 -39.09 -3.79
N TYR A 753 -20.52 -37.76 -3.72
CA TYR A 753 -19.91 -36.89 -4.71
C TYR A 753 -18.58 -36.38 -4.18
N THR A 754 -17.54 -36.50 -4.98
CA THR A 754 -16.20 -36.00 -4.64
C THR A 754 -15.88 -34.81 -5.52
N TRP A 755 -15.67 -33.65 -4.89
CA TRP A 755 -15.34 -32.37 -5.50
C TRP A 755 -13.91 -31.99 -5.15
N ARG A 756 -13.17 -31.47 -6.13
CA ARG A 756 -11.76 -31.09 -5.99
C ARG A 756 -11.58 -29.85 -5.14
N THR A 757 -12.26 -28.76 -5.53
CA THR A 757 -12.12 -27.44 -4.92
C THR A 757 -13.48 -26.75 -4.94
N VAL A 758 -13.93 -26.28 -3.78
CA VAL A 758 -15.26 -25.74 -3.56
C VAL A 758 -15.15 -24.45 -2.75
N GLU A 759 -15.61 -23.34 -3.31
CA GLU A 759 -15.78 -22.09 -2.57
C GLU A 759 -17.12 -22.17 -1.82
N ALA A 760 -17.13 -21.80 -0.54
CA ALA A 760 -18.26 -22.02 0.34
C ALA A 760 -19.48 -21.15 0.00
N LEU A 761 -19.30 -19.89 -0.43
CA LEU A 761 -20.40 -18.96 -0.69
C LEU A 761 -20.98 -19.07 -2.10
N VAL A 762 -20.22 -19.54 -3.08
CA VAL A 762 -20.62 -19.65 -4.49
C VAL A 762 -20.72 -21.10 -4.92
N GLY A 763 -19.64 -21.88 -4.73
CA GLY A 763 -19.53 -23.23 -5.28
C GLY A 763 -20.41 -24.25 -4.57
N LEU A 764 -20.38 -24.26 -3.23
CA LEU A 764 -21.09 -25.23 -2.41
C LEU A 764 -22.61 -25.32 -2.70
N PRO A 765 -23.40 -24.22 -2.71
CA PRO A 765 -24.85 -24.30 -2.88
C PRO A 765 -25.26 -24.81 -4.26
N LEU A 766 -24.61 -24.31 -5.33
CA LEU A 766 -24.89 -24.70 -6.72
C LEU A 766 -24.52 -26.17 -6.96
N SER A 767 -23.32 -26.56 -6.53
CA SER A 767 -22.83 -27.93 -6.71
C SER A 767 -23.60 -28.93 -5.85
N MET A 768 -23.96 -28.58 -4.61
CA MET A 768 -24.75 -29.46 -3.74
C MET A 768 -26.18 -29.64 -4.26
N TYR A 769 -26.84 -28.56 -4.69
CA TYR A 769 -28.15 -28.65 -5.36
C TYR A 769 -28.09 -29.58 -6.56
N ALA A 770 -27.12 -29.38 -7.45
CA ALA A 770 -26.97 -30.19 -8.66
C ALA A 770 -26.66 -31.66 -8.34
N SER A 771 -25.81 -31.93 -7.34
CA SER A 771 -25.55 -33.29 -6.85
C SER A 771 -26.80 -33.97 -6.30
N VAL A 772 -27.62 -33.28 -5.51
CA VAL A 772 -28.86 -33.85 -4.97
C VAL A 772 -29.89 -34.06 -6.08
N LYS A 773 -30.08 -33.08 -6.96
CA LYS A 773 -31.01 -33.19 -8.10
C LYS A 773 -30.64 -34.32 -9.05
N PHE A 774 -29.34 -34.47 -9.35
CA PHE A 774 -28.85 -35.60 -10.12
C PHE A 774 -29.13 -36.93 -9.41
N ALA A 775 -28.92 -37.01 -8.09
CA ALA A 775 -29.21 -38.22 -7.33
C ALA A 775 -30.70 -38.58 -7.35
N GLU A 776 -31.59 -37.58 -7.27
CA GLU A 776 -33.04 -37.74 -7.41
C GLU A 776 -33.39 -38.33 -8.78
N GLU A 777 -32.93 -37.71 -9.87
CA GLU A 777 -33.23 -38.14 -11.25
C GLU A 777 -32.65 -39.52 -11.57
N ILE A 778 -31.43 -39.83 -11.11
CA ILE A 778 -30.82 -41.14 -11.32
C ILE A 778 -31.55 -42.22 -10.53
N THR A 779 -31.98 -41.92 -9.30
CA THR A 779 -32.78 -42.85 -8.50
C THR A 779 -34.11 -43.15 -9.20
N GLU A 780 -34.77 -42.12 -9.74
CA GLU A 780 -36.02 -42.28 -10.49
C GLU A 780 -35.80 -43.08 -11.79
N SER A 781 -34.72 -42.81 -12.52
CA SER A 781 -34.36 -43.58 -13.72
C SER A 781 -34.08 -45.05 -13.41
N ILE A 782 -33.40 -45.36 -12.30
CA ILE A 782 -33.15 -46.74 -11.86
C ILE A 782 -34.47 -47.39 -11.45
N SER A 783 -35.33 -46.67 -10.71
CA SER A 783 -36.64 -47.17 -10.32
C SER A 783 -37.49 -47.57 -11.51
N LYS A 784 -37.50 -46.75 -12.57
CA LYS A 784 -38.19 -47.04 -13.82
C LYS A 784 -37.62 -48.28 -14.53
N LYS A 785 -36.30 -48.35 -14.68
CA LYS A 785 -35.63 -49.49 -15.35
C LYS A 785 -35.83 -50.82 -14.60
N VAL A 786 -35.78 -50.81 -13.27
CA VAL A 786 -36.06 -52.01 -12.44
C VAL A 786 -37.52 -52.46 -12.58
N PHE A 787 -38.45 -51.49 -12.64
CA PHE A 787 -39.86 -51.79 -12.90
C PHE A 787 -40.07 -52.41 -14.29
N ASP A 788 -39.40 -51.88 -15.31
CA ASP A 788 -39.44 -52.41 -16.68
C ASP A 788 -38.87 -53.84 -16.78
N GLU A 789 -37.94 -54.23 -15.88
CA GLU A 789 -37.43 -55.61 -15.74
C GLU A 789 -38.37 -56.55 -14.96
N GLY A 790 -39.55 -56.07 -14.54
CA GLY A 790 -40.61 -56.88 -13.93
C GLY A 790 -40.50 -57.05 -12.40
N GLU A 791 -39.60 -56.32 -11.73
CA GLU A 791 -39.45 -56.36 -10.27
C GLU A 791 -40.23 -55.23 -9.59
N ASN A 792 -41.09 -55.59 -8.63
CA ASN A 792 -41.88 -54.63 -7.87
C ASN A 792 -41.22 -54.36 -6.50
N CYS A 793 -40.26 -53.43 -6.48
CA CYS A 793 -39.56 -53.01 -5.26
C CYS A 793 -39.57 -51.48 -5.14
N ILE A 794 -39.79 -50.98 -3.92
CA ILE A 794 -39.77 -49.54 -3.65
C ILE A 794 -38.32 -49.07 -3.58
N ILE A 795 -37.89 -48.30 -4.59
CA ILE A 795 -36.56 -47.68 -4.65
C ILE A 795 -36.67 -46.23 -4.16
N LYS A 796 -35.79 -45.83 -3.25
CA LYS A 796 -35.75 -44.47 -2.70
C LYS A 796 -34.33 -43.91 -2.68
N LEU A 797 -34.24 -42.59 -2.76
CA LEU A 797 -32.99 -41.88 -2.53
C LEU A 797 -32.61 -42.03 -1.04
N GLY A 798 -31.36 -42.43 -0.82
CA GLY A 798 -30.75 -42.57 0.49
C GLY A 798 -30.01 -41.33 0.93
N GLN A 799 -28.86 -41.55 1.56
CA GLN A 799 -27.98 -40.45 1.96
C GLN A 799 -27.21 -39.92 0.76
N VAL A 800 -27.00 -38.61 0.73
CA VAL A 800 -26.07 -37.97 -0.21
C VAL A 800 -24.89 -37.45 0.61
N SER A 801 -23.71 -38.02 0.38
CA SER A 801 -22.45 -37.47 0.88
C SER A 801 -21.83 -36.55 -0.16
N TYR A 802 -21.36 -35.39 0.29
CA TYR A 802 -20.64 -34.42 -0.51
C TYR A 802 -19.26 -34.23 0.12
N ILE A 803 -18.20 -34.54 -0.61
CA ILE A 803 -16.82 -34.47 -0.14
C ILE A 803 -16.11 -33.38 -0.95
N ALA A 804 -15.63 -32.35 -0.27
CA ALA A 804 -14.76 -31.33 -0.86
C ALA A 804 -13.32 -31.62 -0.44
N HIS A 805 -12.43 -31.95 -1.37
CA HIS A 805 -11.01 -32.11 -1.07
C HIS A 805 -10.37 -30.80 -0.58
N SER A 806 -10.85 -29.68 -1.10
CA SER A 806 -10.54 -28.33 -0.65
C SER A 806 -11.85 -27.54 -0.57
N LEU A 807 -12.29 -27.23 0.64
CA LEU A 807 -13.40 -26.31 0.91
C LEU A 807 -12.81 -25.02 1.43
N HIS A 808 -13.04 -23.90 0.76
CA HIS A 808 -12.46 -22.62 1.18
C HIS A 808 -13.49 -21.49 1.22
N MET A 809 -13.16 -20.44 1.98
CA MET A 809 -13.99 -19.26 2.17
C MET A 809 -13.10 -18.02 2.29
N PHE A 810 -13.54 -16.92 1.67
CA PHE A 810 -12.87 -15.63 1.78
C PHE A 810 -12.95 -15.07 3.21
N LEU A 811 -11.87 -14.42 3.64
CA LEU A 811 -11.73 -13.86 4.99
C LEU A 811 -11.89 -12.34 5.05
N ASP A 812 -12.18 -11.69 3.92
CA ASP A 812 -12.45 -10.25 3.89
C ASP A 812 -13.74 -9.90 4.64
N THR A 813 -13.83 -8.63 5.05
CA THR A 813 -14.89 -8.16 5.95
C THR A 813 -16.26 -8.29 5.31
N GLU A 814 -16.34 -8.07 4.02
CA GLU A 814 -17.55 -8.07 3.19
C GLU A 814 -18.11 -9.48 3.07
N SER A 815 -17.28 -10.46 2.72
CA SER A 815 -17.63 -11.88 2.67
C SER A 815 -18.07 -12.38 4.05
N VAL A 816 -17.36 -12.04 5.12
CA VAL A 816 -17.72 -12.42 6.50
C VAL A 816 -19.06 -11.80 6.92
N ASN A 817 -19.37 -10.58 6.48
CA ASN A 817 -20.67 -9.95 6.75
C ASN A 817 -21.83 -10.66 6.04
N ILE A 818 -21.65 -11.09 4.80
CA ILE A 818 -22.64 -11.91 4.08
C ILE A 818 -22.86 -13.23 4.82
N VAL A 819 -21.78 -13.92 5.24
CA VAL A 819 -21.86 -15.14 6.05
C VAL A 819 -22.65 -14.92 7.34
N ARG A 820 -22.41 -13.81 8.05
CA ARG A 820 -23.16 -13.46 9.28
C ARG A 820 -24.66 -13.34 8.98
N GLY A 821 -25.04 -12.69 7.90
CA GLY A 821 -26.43 -12.58 7.46
C GLY A 821 -27.09 -13.96 7.27
N ILE A 822 -26.42 -14.84 6.51
CA ILE A 822 -26.89 -16.20 6.22
C ILE A 822 -27.09 -17.02 7.50
N VAL A 823 -26.08 -17.04 8.37
CA VAL A 823 -26.13 -17.84 9.61
C VAL A 823 -27.20 -17.32 10.57
N ASN A 824 -27.35 -15.99 10.68
CA ASN A 824 -28.36 -15.38 11.54
C ASN A 824 -29.77 -15.72 11.07
N GLU A 825 -30.04 -15.63 9.76
CA GLU A 825 -31.35 -15.96 9.19
C GLU A 825 -31.72 -17.42 9.45
N ALA A 826 -30.78 -18.35 9.28
CA ALA A 826 -31.00 -19.78 9.55
C ALA A 826 -31.17 -20.14 11.04
N SER A 827 -30.88 -19.21 11.95
CA SER A 827 -30.99 -19.41 13.41
C SER A 827 -32.35 -18.98 13.99
N PHE A 828 -33.19 -18.30 13.19
CA PHE A 828 -34.57 -17.92 13.53
C PHE A 828 -35.54 -19.01 13.09
#